data_AF-A0A834RFF2-F1
#
_entry.id   AF-A0A834RFF2-F1
#
_cell.length_a   1.000
_cell.length_b   1.000
_cell.length_c   1.000
_cell.angle_alpha   90.00
_cell.angle_beta   90.00
_cell.angle_gamma   90.00
#
_symmetry.space_group_name_H-M   'P 1'
#
loop_
_entity.id
_entity.type
_entity.pdbx_description
1 polymer ?
#
loop_
_entity_poly.entity_id
_entity_poly.type
_entity_poly.pdbx_seq_one_letter_code
_entity_poly.pdbx_strand_id
1 'polypeptide(L)'
;MNLLNRKHFRLDWIALILKNSNRATSFPFSSPVSNARSINNDVSILIIGNGSEGNPNSAFLNYYDHIIMFNCHEGLQRLCYDFGIKSTKIKTFFTTSNHWDNCSGLSSLLLARYDANVKDFNYSNEFNHKLIEQCTVFDSKLKRIRFNCLDSNPWNYEDLSIEAIPIDFDSMKTVVYLGTLSPKKGEVSLKKCFDLKVPRESVSKLGQNQSVLNIEGKLIHPEDVKNFDNPQQNFMIFQCFEPNIYLKQVLNNSLINRFLKKCEVIVHFTKSRYLKDPLYQDFLAQTPSAKHLLIKETNPSLSNRSSCRFQFQLNHLDSKLFPLLQQRSLNDNQTEINPNQPIIECATGTKYIFRSNPAAFDSSDPSHGLSLERVPKQLTLNDALRYNDGSERDGLEESVKNLRAKQSSLPANVGPKFPEFVFLGTASSISLPIRNVPVILSNLDVKTSILLDCGENAYHQLLNFYGHEKIDQVLAKIKMIFISHHHSDHHMGIIKLLNKQSQIRKKLCQNVWIILPYVVYSFLSKSKFLNTDRLRFVFNNRFEQYKSAIIKDLRVKKIDLIPVKHCAFAYGLAITSNNNFRYVYSGDTEPCDSLVEIGKNCDLLIHEATVEDSLLKFARTNFHSTQSEAIEVSRLMRAKFTILTHFSQRYGKLPYIAEMNRSNIGIAFDNMRLDPTDLPRIPLLNEPLKVMYAKHLERIRLRAETYQRKYSHEN
;
A
#
# COMPACT_ATOMS: atom_id res chain seq x y z
N MET A 1 -41.22 -0.07 35.44
CA MET A 1 -42.13 1.02 35.04
C MET A 1 -41.32 2.30 34.91
N ASN A 2 -41.37 2.92 33.72
CA ASN A 2 -41.03 4.30 33.32
C ASN A 2 -39.58 4.78 33.60
N LEU A 3 -38.63 4.89 32.64
CA LEU A 3 -38.56 5.60 31.34
C LEU A 3 -38.75 7.14 31.44
N LEU A 4 -37.75 7.86 30.89
CA LEU A 4 -37.70 9.28 30.48
C LEU A 4 -37.20 10.32 31.50
N ASN A 5 -35.91 10.69 31.39
CA ASN A 5 -35.47 12.07 31.07
C ASN A 5 -33.95 12.25 31.21
N ARG A 6 -33.23 12.17 30.08
CA ARG A 6 -31.91 12.81 29.90
C ARG A 6 -31.79 13.29 28.46
N LYS A 7 -32.26 14.52 28.19
CA LYS A 7 -31.84 15.35 27.07
C LYS A 7 -31.20 16.62 27.65
N HIS A 8 -30.15 17.09 26.97
CA HIS A 8 -29.35 18.30 27.22
C HIS A 8 -28.18 18.18 28.20
N PHE A 9 -27.09 17.58 27.72
CA PHE A 9 -25.71 18.02 28.00
C PHE A 9 -24.77 17.49 26.90
N ARG A 10 -24.88 18.05 25.69
CA ARG A 10 -23.91 17.90 24.61
C ARG A 10 -24.06 19.12 23.73
N LEU A 11 -23.02 19.95 23.63
CA LEU A 11 -22.58 20.59 22.37
C LEU A 11 -21.25 21.37 22.50
N ASP A 12 -20.79 21.76 23.69
CA ASP A 12 -19.59 22.64 23.77
C ASP A 12 -18.22 21.93 23.90
N TRP A 13 -18.17 20.64 24.22
CA TRP A 13 -16.90 19.90 24.39
C TRP A 13 -16.25 19.41 23.08
N ILE A 14 -17.04 19.22 22.00
CA ILE A 14 -16.52 18.72 20.71
C ILE A 14 -15.83 19.83 19.91
N ALA A 15 -16.24 21.09 20.09
CA ALA A 15 -15.65 22.23 19.41
C ALA A 15 -14.21 22.55 19.88
N LEU A 16 -13.87 22.25 21.14
CA LEU A 16 -12.53 22.48 21.69
C LEU A 16 -11.49 21.46 21.19
N ILE A 17 -11.91 20.20 20.99
CA ILE A 17 -11.06 19.14 20.42
C ILE A 17 -10.81 19.38 18.92
N LEU A 18 -11.80 19.89 18.19
CA LEU A 18 -11.68 20.17 16.75
C LEU A 18 -10.86 21.43 16.43
N LYS A 19 -10.80 22.42 17.33
CA LYS A 19 -9.96 23.62 17.12
C LYS A 19 -8.47 23.38 17.36
N ASN A 20 -8.10 22.43 18.23
CA ASN A 20 -6.71 22.19 18.62
C ASN A 20 -6.00 21.03 17.87
N SER A 21 -6.72 20.29 17.01
CA SER A 21 -6.11 19.35 16.05
C SER A 21 -5.47 20.03 14.83
N ASN A 22 -5.62 21.36 14.69
CA ASN A 22 -5.13 22.17 13.56
C ASN A 22 -3.59 22.31 13.47
N ARG A 23 -2.81 21.59 14.28
CA ARG A 23 -1.33 21.54 14.21
C ARG A 23 -0.75 20.13 14.30
N ALA A 24 -1.46 19.11 13.82
CA ALA A 24 -0.79 17.88 13.39
C ALA A 24 -0.16 18.15 12.01
N THR A 25 1.05 18.71 12.02
CA THR A 25 1.88 18.92 10.83
C THR A 25 1.83 17.68 9.95
N SER A 26 1.42 17.83 8.69
CA SER A 26 1.53 16.81 7.67
C SER A 26 2.94 16.21 7.72
N PHE A 27 3.06 14.93 8.06
CA PHE A 27 4.35 14.30 8.29
C PHE A 27 5.16 14.26 6.98
N PRO A 28 6.36 14.84 6.93
CA PRO A 28 7.35 14.46 5.96
C PRO A 28 8.11 13.27 6.56
N PHE A 29 7.71 12.06 6.19
CA PHE A 29 8.74 11.03 6.06
C PHE A 29 9.66 11.54 4.95
N SER A 30 10.89 11.91 5.29
CA SER A 30 11.90 12.20 4.28
C SER A 30 12.09 10.91 3.47
N SER A 31 11.42 10.84 2.32
CA SER A 31 11.70 9.89 1.25
C SER A 31 13.21 9.92 0.95
N PRO A 32 13.84 8.80 0.54
CA PRO A 32 15.24 8.74 0.15
C PRO A 32 15.55 9.49 -1.17
N VAL A 33 14.75 10.48 -1.55
CA VAL A 33 15.00 11.34 -2.71
C VAL A 33 15.01 12.78 -2.21
N SER A 34 16.15 13.21 -1.65
CA SER A 34 16.45 14.63 -1.38
C SER A 34 16.60 15.48 -2.65
N ASN A 35 16.17 14.97 -3.80
CA ASN A 35 16.08 15.68 -5.08
C ASN A 35 14.76 15.42 -5.82
N ALA A 36 13.70 14.92 -5.16
CA ALA A 36 12.39 14.84 -5.77
C ALA A 36 11.83 16.26 -5.88
N ARG A 37 12.10 16.90 -7.03
CA ARG A 37 11.32 18.05 -7.53
C ARG A 37 9.86 17.73 -7.26
N SER A 38 9.10 18.68 -6.70
CA SER A 38 7.70 18.45 -6.32
C SER A 38 6.93 17.72 -7.42
N ILE A 39 6.67 16.42 -7.23
CA ILE A 39 6.01 15.53 -8.20
C ILE A 39 4.64 16.09 -8.62
N ASN A 40 4.04 16.91 -7.76
CA ASN A 40 2.65 17.33 -7.75
C ASN A 40 2.46 18.83 -8.01
N ASN A 41 3.24 19.39 -8.94
CA ASN A 41 3.15 20.80 -9.29
C ASN A 41 2.80 21.03 -10.76
N ASP A 42 2.76 19.98 -11.57
CA ASP A 42 2.54 20.04 -13.03
C ASP A 42 1.15 19.48 -13.39
N VAL A 43 0.71 19.75 -14.62
CA VAL A 43 -0.32 18.94 -15.28
C VAL A 43 0.38 17.80 -16.01
N SER A 44 0.21 16.56 -15.55
CA SER A 44 0.99 15.42 -16.04
C SER A 44 0.29 14.08 -15.84
N ILE A 45 0.57 13.09 -16.67
CA ILE A 45 0.29 11.68 -16.38
C ILE A 45 1.53 11.04 -15.76
N LEU A 46 1.38 10.53 -14.54
CA LEU A 46 2.39 9.76 -13.82
C LEU A 46 1.98 8.29 -13.76
N ILE A 47 2.83 7.42 -14.31
CA ILE A 47 2.66 5.97 -14.18
C ILE A 47 3.24 5.55 -12.84
N ILE A 48 2.39 5.55 -11.83
CA ILE A 48 2.77 5.10 -10.49
C ILE A 48 2.84 3.58 -10.45
N GLY A 49 1.87 2.88 -11.04
CA GLY A 49 1.80 1.44 -11.10
C GLY A 49 1.94 0.94 -12.53
N ASN A 50 3.01 0.22 -12.82
CA ASN A 50 3.34 -0.16 -14.19
C ASN A 50 2.87 -1.55 -14.64
N GLY A 51 2.07 -2.23 -13.81
CA GLY A 51 1.45 -3.51 -14.14
C GLY A 51 2.34 -4.75 -14.02
N SER A 52 3.63 -4.56 -13.74
CA SER A 52 4.56 -5.65 -13.41
C SER A 52 4.08 -6.47 -12.21
N GLU A 53 4.48 -7.74 -12.13
CA GLU A 53 4.09 -8.59 -11.00
C GLU A 53 4.59 -8.01 -9.67
N GLY A 54 3.68 -7.80 -8.71
CA GLY A 54 4.02 -7.11 -7.44
C GLY A 54 3.89 -5.60 -7.52
N ASN A 55 3.39 -5.05 -8.62
CA ASN A 55 3.18 -3.63 -8.83
C ASN A 55 1.76 -3.37 -9.38
N PRO A 56 0.98 -2.45 -8.79
CA PRO A 56 -0.36 -2.09 -9.25
C PRO A 56 -0.40 -1.73 -10.75
N ASN A 57 -1.56 -1.94 -11.41
CA ASN A 57 -1.92 -1.20 -12.61
C ASN A 57 -2.53 0.13 -12.15
N SER A 58 -1.79 1.24 -12.24
CA SER A 58 -2.33 2.54 -11.82
C SER A 58 -1.63 3.71 -12.50
N ALA A 59 -2.42 4.70 -12.92
CA ALA A 59 -1.93 5.94 -13.49
C ALA A 59 -2.57 7.12 -12.78
N PHE A 60 -1.78 8.15 -12.49
CA PHE A 60 -2.22 9.38 -11.85
C PHE A 60 -2.19 10.51 -12.87
N LEU A 61 -3.32 11.15 -13.11
CA LEU A 61 -3.35 12.46 -13.73
C LEU A 61 -3.19 13.49 -12.61
N ASN A 62 -1.97 14.04 -12.51
CA ASN A 62 -1.71 15.18 -11.65
C ASN A 62 -2.25 16.42 -12.36
N TYR A 63 -3.17 17.11 -11.71
CA TYR A 63 -3.58 18.45 -12.07
C TYR A 63 -3.15 19.37 -10.92
N TYR A 64 -1.89 19.82 -10.97
CA TYR A 64 -1.25 20.54 -9.87
C TYR A 64 -1.35 19.78 -8.53
N ASP A 65 -2.04 20.33 -7.52
CA ASP A 65 -2.21 19.72 -6.20
C ASP A 65 -3.35 18.68 -6.12
N HIS A 66 -4.11 18.51 -7.21
CA HIS A 66 -5.22 17.59 -7.33
C HIS A 66 -4.78 16.36 -8.14
N ILE A 67 -4.72 15.20 -7.48
CA ILE A 67 -4.44 13.93 -8.15
C ILE A 67 -5.75 13.21 -8.46
N ILE A 68 -5.93 12.91 -9.74
CA ILE A 68 -6.98 12.07 -10.29
C ILE A 68 -6.37 10.70 -10.57
N MET A 69 -6.88 9.67 -9.89
CA MET A 69 -6.34 8.31 -9.96
C MET A 69 -7.17 7.45 -10.92
N PHE A 70 -6.48 6.75 -11.82
CA PHE A 70 -7.04 5.69 -12.66
C PHE A 70 -6.55 4.34 -12.16
N ASN A 71 -7.50 3.50 -11.71
CA ASN A 71 -7.29 2.20 -11.08
C ASN A 71 -6.50 2.25 -9.76
N CYS A 72 -6.92 1.44 -8.78
CA CYS A 72 -6.38 1.35 -7.43
C CYS A 72 -6.21 -0.12 -7.02
N HIS A 73 -5.09 -0.73 -7.39
CA HIS A 73 -4.77 -2.12 -7.04
C HIS A 73 -4.19 -2.25 -5.62
N GLU A 74 -4.16 -3.47 -5.09
CA GLU A 74 -3.44 -3.84 -3.88
C GLU A 74 -1.98 -3.34 -3.91
N GLY A 75 -1.51 -2.80 -2.78
CA GLY A 75 -0.16 -2.30 -2.60
C GLY A 75 0.08 -0.87 -3.12
N LEU A 76 -0.88 -0.24 -3.82
CA LEU A 76 -0.72 1.10 -4.38
C LEU A 76 -0.37 2.14 -3.30
N GLN A 77 -0.98 2.05 -2.13
CA GLN A 77 -0.73 3.00 -1.06
C GLN A 77 0.73 2.93 -0.54
N ARG A 78 1.35 1.74 -0.51
CA ARG A 78 2.79 1.60 -0.20
C ARG A 78 3.66 2.25 -1.27
N LEU A 79 3.27 2.08 -2.53
CA LEU A 79 3.98 2.65 -3.67
C LEU A 79 3.90 4.19 -3.67
N CYS A 80 2.73 4.76 -3.36
CA CYS A 80 2.58 6.20 -3.17
C CYS A 80 3.56 6.74 -2.12
N TYR A 81 3.72 6.04 -0.98
CA TYR A 81 4.69 6.43 0.03
C TYR A 81 6.15 6.38 -0.47
N ASP A 82 6.54 5.32 -1.20
CA ASP A 82 7.89 5.19 -1.78
C ASP A 82 8.21 6.34 -2.74
N PHE A 83 7.22 6.82 -3.48
CA PHE A 83 7.32 7.97 -4.38
C PHE A 83 7.03 9.32 -3.70
N GLY A 84 6.84 9.37 -2.37
CA GLY A 84 6.55 10.61 -1.65
C GLY A 84 5.20 11.27 -2.01
N ILE A 85 4.29 10.52 -2.62
CA ILE A 85 2.94 10.96 -2.96
C ILE A 85 2.05 10.86 -1.72
N LYS A 86 1.55 12.00 -1.25
CA LYS A 86 0.64 12.06 -0.10
C LYS A 86 -0.76 11.60 -0.53
N SER A 87 -1.33 10.63 0.19
CA SER A 87 -2.70 10.14 -0.03
C SER A 87 -3.74 11.26 -0.01
N THR A 88 -3.49 12.34 0.75
CA THR A 88 -4.35 13.53 0.84
C THR A 88 -4.55 14.24 -0.51
N LYS A 89 -3.58 14.16 -1.42
CA LYS A 89 -3.66 14.77 -2.76
C LYS A 89 -4.52 13.96 -3.74
N ILE A 90 -4.77 12.67 -3.48
CA ILE A 90 -5.60 11.80 -4.32
C ILE A 90 -7.07 12.06 -4.03
N LYS A 91 -7.67 13.00 -4.76
CA LYS A 91 -9.01 13.53 -4.48
C LYS A 91 -10.10 12.85 -5.31
N THR A 92 -9.76 12.30 -6.48
CA THR A 92 -10.72 11.76 -7.45
C THR A 92 -10.31 10.37 -7.95
N PHE A 93 -11.27 9.46 -8.08
CA PHE A 93 -11.06 8.08 -8.49
C PHE A 93 -11.89 7.68 -9.72
N PHE A 94 -11.18 7.26 -10.76
CA PHE A 94 -11.69 6.62 -11.96
C PHE A 94 -11.19 5.19 -12.05
N THR A 95 -11.99 4.33 -12.68
CA THR A 95 -11.67 2.92 -12.92
C THR A 95 -11.95 2.55 -14.36
N THR A 96 -11.02 1.85 -14.97
CA THR A 96 -11.11 1.43 -16.39
C THR A 96 -11.97 0.18 -16.58
N SER A 97 -12.21 -0.57 -15.51
CA SER A 97 -13.18 -1.67 -15.49
C SER A 97 -13.61 -2.00 -14.07
N ASN A 98 -14.68 -2.78 -13.95
CA ASN A 98 -15.13 -3.33 -12.68
C ASN A 98 -14.29 -4.50 -12.17
N HIS A 99 -13.19 -4.88 -12.81
CA HIS A 99 -12.34 -5.99 -12.37
C HIS A 99 -11.68 -5.73 -11.00
N TRP A 100 -11.59 -6.75 -10.12
CA TRP A 100 -11.03 -6.63 -8.76
C TRP A 100 -9.67 -5.91 -8.71
N ASP A 101 -8.76 -6.28 -9.60
CA ASP A 101 -7.43 -5.67 -9.69
C ASP A 101 -7.43 -4.15 -9.96
N ASN A 102 -8.53 -3.55 -10.39
CA ASN A 102 -8.60 -2.11 -10.60
C ASN A 102 -9.05 -1.32 -9.37
N CYS A 103 -9.41 -2.00 -8.28
CA CYS A 103 -10.03 -1.34 -7.13
C CYS A 103 -9.73 -2.00 -5.77
N SER A 104 -8.98 -3.09 -5.77
CA SER A 104 -8.64 -3.89 -4.60
C SER A 104 -7.84 -3.16 -3.51
N GLY A 105 -7.12 -2.09 -3.84
CA GLY A 105 -6.38 -1.26 -2.87
C GLY A 105 -7.19 -0.07 -2.32
N LEU A 106 -8.45 0.09 -2.74
CA LEU A 106 -9.24 1.28 -2.42
C LEU A 106 -9.50 1.42 -0.92
N SER A 107 -9.79 0.31 -0.22
CA SER A 107 -10.07 0.32 1.22
C SER A 107 -8.90 0.90 2.02
N SER A 108 -7.67 0.41 1.79
CA SER A 108 -6.46 0.91 2.46
C SER A 108 -6.15 2.37 2.12
N LEU A 109 -6.37 2.79 0.87
CA LEU A 109 -6.19 4.19 0.48
C LEU A 109 -7.18 5.12 1.21
N LEU A 110 -8.45 4.73 1.30
CA LEU A 110 -9.48 5.52 1.98
C LEU A 110 -9.20 5.63 3.48
N LEU A 111 -8.75 4.55 4.12
CA LEU A 111 -8.31 4.59 5.53
C LEU A 111 -7.11 5.53 5.73
N ALA A 112 -6.12 5.45 4.85
CA ALA A 112 -4.96 6.35 4.89
C ALA A 112 -5.35 7.83 4.70
N ARG A 113 -6.39 8.13 3.91
CA ARG A 113 -6.94 9.49 3.78
C ARG A 113 -7.68 9.93 5.04
N TYR A 114 -8.51 9.06 5.60
CA TYR A 114 -9.25 9.34 6.83
C TYR A 114 -8.30 9.62 8.01
N ASP A 115 -7.27 8.81 8.19
CA ASP A 115 -6.26 8.98 9.24
C ASP A 115 -5.42 10.26 9.03
N ALA A 116 -5.28 10.72 7.78
CA ALA A 116 -4.71 12.01 7.44
C ALA A 116 -5.71 13.19 7.57
N ASN A 117 -6.88 12.95 8.16
CA ASN A 117 -7.98 13.89 8.38
C ASN A 117 -8.55 14.51 7.08
N VAL A 118 -8.53 13.75 5.98
CA VAL A 118 -9.18 14.13 4.72
C VAL A 118 -10.39 13.23 4.50
N LYS A 119 -11.58 13.83 4.56
CA LYS A 119 -12.85 13.11 4.63
C LYS A 119 -13.78 13.34 3.44
N ASP A 120 -13.26 13.88 2.35
CA ASP A 120 -13.99 14.00 1.08
C ASP A 120 -13.30 13.16 0.02
N PHE A 121 -14.06 12.44 -0.81
CA PHE A 121 -13.52 11.63 -1.88
C PHE A 121 -14.50 11.57 -3.07
N ASN A 122 -14.01 11.93 -4.25
CA ASN A 122 -14.79 11.90 -5.47
C ASN A 122 -14.56 10.58 -6.20
N TYR A 123 -15.61 10.02 -6.76
CA TYR A 123 -15.53 8.80 -7.58
C TYR A 123 -16.53 8.87 -8.74
N SER A 124 -16.28 8.13 -9.80
CA SER A 124 -17.21 8.00 -10.94
C SER A 124 -17.88 6.63 -10.99
N ASN A 125 -18.94 6.50 -11.76
CA ASN A 125 -19.57 5.23 -12.16
C ASN A 125 -20.26 4.43 -11.02
N GLU A 126 -21.33 3.74 -11.38
CA GLU A 126 -22.17 2.92 -10.48
C GLU A 126 -21.39 1.79 -9.77
N PHE A 127 -20.42 1.17 -10.44
CA PHE A 127 -19.70 0.04 -9.85
C PHE A 127 -18.68 0.47 -8.79
N ASN A 128 -18.11 1.68 -8.88
CA ASN A 128 -17.28 2.22 -7.79
C ASN A 128 -18.14 2.54 -6.57
N HIS A 129 -19.36 3.04 -6.77
CA HIS A 129 -20.31 3.27 -5.67
C HIS A 129 -20.55 1.98 -4.88
N LYS A 130 -20.95 0.90 -5.57
CA LYS A 130 -21.20 -0.42 -4.97
C LYS A 130 -19.99 -0.97 -4.22
N LEU A 131 -18.78 -0.78 -4.76
CA LEU A 131 -17.55 -1.19 -4.10
C LEU A 131 -17.30 -0.38 -2.82
N ILE A 132 -17.43 0.94 -2.89
CA ILE A 132 -17.24 1.83 -1.73
C ILE A 132 -18.20 1.43 -0.61
N GLU A 133 -19.48 1.20 -0.93
CA GLU A 133 -20.47 0.70 0.03
C GLU A 133 -20.01 -0.60 0.69
N GLN A 134 -19.54 -1.57 -0.10
CA GLN A 134 -19.02 -2.84 0.43
C GLN A 134 -17.80 -2.65 1.33
N CYS A 135 -16.86 -1.77 0.97
CA CYS A 135 -15.69 -1.46 1.80
C CYS A 135 -16.10 -0.86 3.15
N THR A 136 -17.14 -0.03 3.20
CA THR A 136 -17.59 0.61 4.46
C THR A 136 -18.18 -0.36 5.49
N VAL A 137 -18.49 -1.59 5.09
CA VAL A 137 -18.97 -2.64 5.99
C VAL A 137 -17.86 -3.09 6.95
N PHE A 138 -16.62 -3.06 6.49
CA PHE A 138 -15.48 -3.61 7.24
C PHE A 138 -14.80 -2.61 8.16
N ASP A 139 -15.02 -1.31 7.96
CA ASP A 139 -14.42 -0.29 8.82
C ASP A 139 -15.37 0.89 9.02
N SER A 140 -15.71 1.14 10.29
CA SER A 140 -16.61 2.23 10.68
C SER A 140 -16.05 3.62 10.39
N LYS A 141 -14.72 3.78 10.27
CA LYS A 141 -14.07 5.05 9.87
C LYS A 141 -14.48 5.45 8.47
N LEU A 142 -14.62 4.49 7.55
CA LEU A 142 -14.97 4.75 6.15
C LEU A 142 -16.38 5.34 6.02
N LYS A 143 -17.30 5.01 6.92
CA LYS A 143 -18.66 5.61 6.98
C LYS A 143 -18.65 7.11 7.28
N ARG A 144 -17.52 7.66 7.74
CA ARG A 144 -17.34 9.08 8.06
C ARG A 144 -16.67 9.86 6.93
N ILE A 145 -16.38 9.21 5.80
CA ILE A 145 -15.93 9.86 4.57
C ILE A 145 -17.16 10.27 3.78
N ARG A 146 -17.20 11.51 3.32
CA ARG A 146 -18.15 12.01 2.34
C ARG A 146 -17.72 11.56 0.95
N PHE A 147 -18.52 10.70 0.34
CA PHE A 147 -18.30 10.21 -1.02
C PHE A 147 -19.17 11.01 -1.99
N ASN A 148 -18.54 11.65 -2.97
CA ASN A 148 -19.24 12.43 -3.99
C ASN A 148 -19.21 11.67 -5.33
N CYS A 149 -20.39 11.28 -5.82
CA CYS A 149 -20.53 10.69 -7.15
C CYS A 149 -20.38 11.78 -8.22
N LEU A 150 -19.54 11.54 -9.21
CA LEU A 150 -19.40 12.43 -10.36
C LEU A 150 -20.45 12.06 -11.42
N ASP A 151 -21.61 12.74 -11.39
CA ASP A 151 -22.75 12.44 -12.25
C ASP A 151 -22.68 13.10 -13.64
N SER A 152 -21.85 14.14 -13.80
CA SER A 152 -21.65 14.83 -15.07
C SER A 152 -20.72 14.04 -16.00
N ASN A 153 -21.14 13.85 -17.25
CA ASN A 153 -20.29 13.34 -18.33
C ASN A 153 -20.41 14.27 -19.55
N PRO A 154 -19.35 15.01 -19.95
CA PRO A 154 -18.02 14.98 -19.37
C PRO A 154 -17.96 15.58 -17.95
N TRP A 155 -17.03 15.08 -17.14
CA TRP A 155 -16.66 15.71 -15.88
C TRP A 155 -15.67 16.83 -16.12
N ASN A 156 -16.01 18.04 -15.68
CA ASN A 156 -15.19 19.23 -15.87
C ASN A 156 -14.57 19.69 -14.55
N TYR A 157 -13.30 20.07 -14.59
CA TYR A 157 -12.55 20.63 -13.47
C TYR A 157 -11.58 21.69 -13.99
N GLU A 158 -11.85 22.97 -13.70
CA GLU A 158 -11.11 24.10 -14.27
C GLU A 158 -11.11 24.03 -15.82
N ASP A 159 -9.96 23.88 -16.46
CA ASP A 159 -9.79 23.73 -17.91
C ASP A 159 -9.62 22.27 -18.37
N LEU A 160 -9.76 21.30 -17.47
CA LEU A 160 -9.75 19.87 -17.75
C LEU A 160 -11.18 19.34 -17.91
N SER A 161 -11.42 18.62 -19.01
CA SER A 161 -12.64 17.85 -19.26
C SER A 161 -12.29 16.37 -19.42
N ILE A 162 -12.98 15.47 -18.71
CA ILE A 162 -12.83 14.01 -18.85
C ILE A 162 -14.19 13.41 -19.20
N GLU A 163 -14.28 12.85 -20.41
CA GLU A 163 -15.45 12.11 -20.89
C GLU A 163 -15.23 10.60 -20.69
N ALA A 164 -16.18 9.95 -20.04
CA ALA A 164 -16.19 8.51 -19.82
C ALA A 164 -17.08 7.83 -20.86
N ILE A 165 -16.49 6.95 -21.67
CA ILE A 165 -17.19 6.18 -22.71
C ILE A 165 -17.29 4.72 -22.27
N PRO A 166 -18.48 4.23 -21.89
CA PRO A 166 -18.68 2.82 -21.55
C PRO A 166 -18.43 1.93 -22.78
N ILE A 167 -17.74 0.80 -22.57
CA ILE A 167 -17.52 -0.24 -23.56
C ILE A 167 -17.98 -1.57 -22.97
N ASP A 168 -18.95 -2.20 -23.63
CA ASP A 168 -19.56 -3.47 -23.19
C ASP A 168 -18.72 -4.66 -23.62
N PHE A 169 -17.88 -5.20 -22.73
CA PHE A 169 -17.04 -6.34 -23.02
C PHE A 169 -17.47 -7.57 -22.22
N ASP A 170 -18.15 -8.50 -22.89
CA ASP A 170 -18.71 -9.70 -22.28
C ASP A 170 -19.56 -9.36 -21.02
N SER A 171 -19.24 -9.94 -19.87
CA SER A 171 -19.91 -9.68 -18.58
C SER A 171 -19.22 -8.58 -17.75
N MET A 172 -18.14 -7.99 -18.27
CA MET A 172 -17.36 -6.94 -17.60
C MET A 172 -17.80 -5.56 -18.07
N LYS A 173 -17.97 -4.65 -17.10
CA LYS A 173 -18.21 -3.23 -17.38
C LYS A 173 -16.85 -2.57 -17.54
N THR A 174 -16.58 -1.95 -18.68
CA THR A 174 -15.32 -1.24 -18.95
C THR A 174 -15.58 0.18 -19.42
N VAL A 175 -14.59 1.05 -19.26
CA VAL A 175 -14.68 2.47 -19.59
C VAL A 175 -13.39 2.94 -20.26
N VAL A 176 -13.54 3.63 -21.37
CA VAL A 176 -12.47 4.43 -22.01
C VAL A 176 -12.64 5.88 -21.57
N TYR A 177 -11.57 6.50 -21.09
CA TYR A 177 -11.58 7.91 -20.69
C TYR A 177 -10.90 8.78 -21.75
N LEU A 178 -11.60 9.83 -22.20
CA LEU A 178 -11.13 10.83 -23.15
C LEU A 178 -10.93 12.15 -22.40
N GLY A 179 -9.69 12.63 -22.30
CA GLY A 179 -9.33 13.82 -21.55
C GLY A 179 -8.90 14.98 -22.45
N THR A 180 -9.46 16.17 -22.22
CA THR A 180 -9.12 17.40 -22.95
C THR A 180 -8.70 18.49 -21.97
N LEU A 181 -7.52 19.07 -22.18
CA LEU A 181 -7.08 20.29 -21.53
C LEU A 181 -7.30 21.46 -22.50
N SER A 182 -8.16 22.40 -22.12
CA SER A 182 -8.48 23.57 -22.96
C SER A 182 -7.27 24.49 -23.10
N PRO A 183 -7.12 25.24 -24.22
CA PRO A 183 -6.01 26.18 -24.40
C PRO A 183 -5.93 27.19 -23.26
N LYS A 184 -4.71 27.50 -22.80
CA LYS A 184 -4.44 28.52 -21.79
C LYS A 184 -3.39 29.50 -22.31
N LYS A 185 -3.70 30.79 -22.22
CA LYS A 185 -2.73 31.85 -22.54
C LYS A 185 -1.64 31.90 -21.47
N GLY A 186 -0.42 32.24 -21.89
CA GLY A 186 0.70 32.46 -21.00
C GLY A 186 0.47 33.63 -20.05
N GLU A 187 0.63 33.37 -18.76
CA GLU A 187 0.58 34.40 -17.73
C GLU A 187 1.90 35.19 -17.65
N VAL A 188 1.83 36.40 -17.09
CA VAL A 188 3.02 37.23 -16.83
C VAL A 188 3.89 36.55 -15.76
N SER A 189 5.15 36.32 -16.09
CA SER A 189 6.13 35.73 -15.18
C SER A 189 6.71 36.81 -14.26
N LEU A 190 6.41 36.69 -12.96
CA LEU A 190 7.00 37.56 -11.92
C LEU A 190 8.53 37.52 -11.95
N LYS A 191 9.11 36.37 -12.28
CA LYS A 191 10.56 36.22 -12.41
C LYS A 191 11.10 37.01 -13.60
N LYS A 192 10.52 36.86 -14.80
CA LYS A 192 10.93 37.66 -15.98
C LYS A 192 10.77 39.15 -15.72
N CYS A 193 9.69 39.56 -15.03
CA CYS A 193 9.52 40.93 -14.58
C CYS A 193 10.65 41.38 -13.64
N PHE A 194 11.03 40.55 -12.67
CA PHE A 194 12.15 40.83 -11.76
C PHE A 194 13.49 40.93 -12.50
N ASP A 195 13.79 39.97 -13.39
CA ASP A 195 15.02 39.91 -14.17
C ASP A 195 15.15 41.12 -15.11
N LEU A 196 14.03 41.57 -15.69
CA LEU A 196 13.95 42.78 -16.50
C LEU A 196 13.78 44.06 -15.67
N LYS A 197 13.84 43.96 -14.33
CA LYS A 197 13.75 45.06 -13.37
C LYS A 197 12.48 45.92 -13.52
N VAL A 198 11.36 45.27 -13.80
CA VAL A 198 10.03 45.89 -13.86
C VAL A 198 9.57 46.30 -12.44
N PRO A 199 9.12 47.55 -12.23
CA PRO A 199 8.56 47.98 -10.95
C PRO A 199 7.36 47.12 -10.54
N ARG A 200 7.28 46.74 -9.26
CA ARG A 200 6.28 45.79 -8.75
C ARG A 200 4.86 46.29 -8.96
N GLU A 201 4.63 47.58 -8.81
CA GLU A 201 3.38 48.30 -9.06
C GLU A 201 2.94 48.31 -10.54
N SER A 202 3.88 48.07 -11.45
CA SER A 202 3.66 48.06 -12.90
C SER A 202 3.39 46.65 -13.47
N VAL A 203 3.62 45.60 -12.68
CA VAL A 203 3.40 44.20 -13.11
C VAL A 203 1.93 43.94 -13.48
N SER A 204 0.97 44.52 -12.75
CA SER A 204 -0.45 44.37 -13.05
C SER A 204 -0.84 44.94 -14.42
N LYS A 205 -0.18 46.02 -14.85
CA LYS A 205 -0.38 46.64 -16.17
C LYS A 205 0.09 45.73 -17.31
N LEU A 206 1.22 45.04 -17.14
CA LEU A 206 1.68 44.01 -18.07
C LEU A 206 0.66 42.86 -18.18
N GLY A 207 0.04 42.47 -17.06
CA GLY A 207 -1.05 41.48 -17.03
C GLY A 207 -2.31 41.93 -17.79
N GLN A 208 -2.53 43.25 -17.88
CA GLN A 208 -3.60 43.88 -18.65
C GLN A 208 -3.21 44.19 -20.11
N ASN A 209 -2.11 43.58 -20.60
CA ASN A 209 -1.55 43.82 -21.94
C ASN A 209 -1.06 45.26 -22.19
N GLN A 210 -0.60 45.97 -21.16
CA GLN A 210 -0.01 47.30 -21.31
C GLN A 210 1.50 47.25 -21.09
N SER A 211 2.27 47.84 -22.01
CA SER A 211 3.73 47.97 -21.85
C SER A 211 4.07 48.95 -20.72
N VAL A 212 5.18 48.70 -20.03
CA VAL A 212 5.64 49.52 -18.90
C VAL A 212 7.13 49.80 -19.01
N LEU A 213 7.59 50.90 -18.42
CA LEU A 213 9.01 51.17 -18.29
C LEU A 213 9.58 50.38 -17.11
N ASN A 214 10.75 49.75 -17.32
CA ASN A 214 11.53 49.21 -16.22
C ASN A 214 12.26 50.34 -15.46
N ILE A 215 12.92 50.03 -14.34
CA ILE A 215 13.64 51.04 -13.55
C ILE A 215 14.82 51.71 -14.28
N GLU A 216 15.25 51.16 -15.42
CA GLU A 216 16.32 51.70 -16.27
C GLU A 216 15.77 52.52 -17.45
N GLY A 217 14.45 52.74 -17.51
CA GLY A 217 13.80 53.49 -18.60
C GLY A 217 13.61 52.70 -19.90
N LYS A 218 13.85 51.39 -19.92
CA LYS A 218 13.56 50.51 -21.07
C LYS A 218 12.08 50.14 -21.09
N LEU A 219 11.45 50.24 -22.27
CA LEU A 219 10.08 49.77 -22.48
C LEU A 219 10.05 48.23 -22.50
N ILE A 220 9.21 47.66 -21.64
CA ILE A 220 8.96 46.22 -21.53
C ILE A 220 7.55 45.95 -22.02
N HIS A 221 7.43 45.10 -23.03
CA HIS A 221 6.16 44.65 -23.59
C HIS A 221 5.63 43.43 -22.81
N PRO A 222 4.31 43.20 -22.77
CA PRO A 222 3.74 42.02 -22.13
C PRO A 222 4.33 40.70 -22.65
N GLU A 223 4.68 40.63 -23.93
CA GLU A 223 5.30 39.46 -24.56
C GLU A 223 6.71 39.15 -24.06
N ASP A 224 7.47 40.17 -23.62
CA ASP A 224 8.82 40.00 -23.07
C ASP A 224 8.80 39.23 -21.74
N VAL A 225 7.70 39.34 -20.99
CA VAL A 225 7.55 38.79 -19.64
C VAL A 225 6.53 37.67 -19.53
N LYS A 226 5.77 37.37 -20.59
CA LYS A 226 4.79 36.28 -20.59
C LYS A 226 5.46 34.92 -20.73
N ASN A 227 4.84 33.92 -20.12
CA ASN A 227 5.14 32.52 -20.40
C ASN A 227 4.56 32.11 -21.75
N PHE A 228 4.95 30.94 -22.26
CA PHE A 228 4.39 30.40 -23.51
C PHE A 228 2.90 30.05 -23.33
N ASP A 229 2.14 30.21 -24.41
CA ASP A 229 0.76 29.72 -24.50
C ASP A 229 0.76 28.19 -24.47
N ASN A 230 -0.19 27.60 -23.76
CA ASN A 230 -0.41 26.17 -23.75
C ASN A 230 -1.55 25.84 -24.74
N PRO A 231 -1.28 25.09 -25.82
CA PRO A 231 -2.32 24.69 -26.75
C PRO A 231 -3.31 23.71 -26.09
N GLN A 232 -4.37 23.38 -26.83
CA GLN A 232 -5.24 22.27 -26.42
C GLN A 232 -4.43 20.98 -26.43
N GLN A 233 -4.54 20.17 -25.38
CA GLN A 233 -3.85 18.89 -25.26
C GLN A 233 -4.85 17.79 -24.94
N ASN A 234 -4.77 16.67 -25.65
CA ASN A 234 -5.74 15.57 -25.53
C ASN A 234 -5.05 14.27 -25.16
N PHE A 235 -5.68 13.49 -24.28
CA PHE A 235 -5.19 12.18 -23.87
C PHE A 235 -6.31 11.15 -23.77
N MET A 236 -5.95 9.88 -23.92
CA MET A 236 -6.87 8.75 -23.76
C MET A 236 -6.30 7.74 -22.76
N ILE A 237 -7.16 7.18 -21.90
CA ILE A 237 -6.78 6.13 -20.95
C ILE A 237 -7.77 4.98 -21.06
N PHE A 238 -7.25 3.76 -21.27
CA PHE A 238 -8.10 2.58 -21.35
C PHE A 238 -7.38 1.30 -20.90
N GLN A 239 -8.17 0.26 -20.67
CA GLN A 239 -7.69 -1.09 -20.41
C GLN A 239 -8.11 -2.04 -21.53
N CYS A 240 -7.13 -2.69 -22.17
CA CYS A 240 -7.38 -3.65 -23.22
C CYS A 240 -7.58 -5.06 -22.63
N PHE A 241 -8.72 -5.67 -22.92
CA PHE A 241 -9.00 -7.09 -22.73
C PHE A 241 -9.08 -7.74 -24.11
N GLU A 242 -8.65 -9.00 -24.29
CA GLU A 242 -8.76 -9.77 -25.57
C GLU A 242 -8.98 -8.91 -26.85
N PRO A 243 -7.89 -8.38 -27.46
CA PRO A 243 -7.95 -7.30 -28.44
C PRO A 243 -8.92 -7.54 -29.59
N ASN A 244 -9.00 -8.79 -30.06
CA ASN A 244 -9.87 -9.21 -31.15
C ASN A 244 -11.36 -8.91 -30.94
N ILE A 245 -11.80 -8.77 -29.70
CA ILE A 245 -13.18 -8.41 -29.34
C ILE A 245 -13.23 -6.96 -28.86
N TYR A 246 -12.36 -6.59 -27.91
CA TYR A 246 -12.44 -5.31 -27.24
C TYR A 246 -12.08 -4.13 -28.14
N LEU A 247 -10.94 -4.19 -28.82
CA LEU A 247 -10.51 -3.07 -29.67
C LEU A 247 -11.45 -2.86 -30.84
N LYS A 248 -12.12 -3.92 -31.32
CA LYS A 248 -13.16 -3.79 -32.34
C LYS A 248 -14.31 -2.90 -31.87
N GLN A 249 -14.77 -3.05 -30.64
CA GLN A 249 -15.81 -2.19 -30.07
C GLN A 249 -15.33 -0.76 -29.84
N VAL A 250 -14.09 -0.60 -29.37
CA VAL A 250 -13.47 0.72 -29.18
C VAL A 250 -13.34 1.47 -30.51
N LEU A 251 -12.84 0.80 -31.55
CA LEU A 251 -12.63 1.40 -32.88
C LEU A 251 -13.94 1.67 -33.64
N ASN A 252 -14.98 0.89 -33.39
CA ASN A 252 -16.32 1.11 -33.93
C ASN A 252 -17.05 2.29 -33.27
N ASN A 253 -16.60 2.75 -32.11
CA ASN A 253 -17.20 3.91 -31.45
C ASN A 253 -16.78 5.21 -32.16
N SER A 254 -17.76 5.92 -32.74
CA SER A 254 -17.51 7.11 -33.56
C SER A 254 -16.92 8.29 -32.78
N LEU A 255 -17.24 8.42 -31.49
CA LEU A 255 -16.68 9.46 -30.61
C LEU A 255 -15.20 9.19 -30.35
N ILE A 256 -14.86 7.94 -30.00
CA ILE A 256 -13.47 7.54 -29.77
C ILE A 256 -12.66 7.71 -31.05
N ASN A 257 -13.14 7.21 -32.19
CA ASN A 257 -12.41 7.29 -33.45
C ASN A 257 -12.14 8.76 -33.87
N ARG A 258 -13.11 9.65 -33.68
CA ARG A 258 -12.91 11.10 -33.92
C ARG A 258 -11.88 11.69 -32.97
N PHE A 259 -11.88 11.27 -31.71
CA PHE A 259 -10.96 11.76 -30.68
C PHE A 259 -9.52 11.30 -30.91
N LEU A 260 -9.31 10.04 -31.32
CA LEU A 260 -7.98 9.45 -31.55
C LEU A 260 -7.12 10.28 -32.51
N LYS A 261 -7.72 10.88 -33.55
CA LYS A 261 -7.03 11.74 -34.53
C LYS A 261 -6.41 13.00 -33.94
N LYS A 262 -6.84 13.41 -32.74
CA LYS A 262 -6.39 14.61 -32.03
C LYS A 262 -5.62 14.28 -30.75
N CYS A 263 -5.40 12.99 -30.48
CA CYS A 263 -4.84 12.51 -29.22
C CYS A 263 -3.31 12.61 -29.25
N GLU A 264 -2.73 13.19 -28.20
CA GLU A 264 -1.28 13.34 -28.04
C GLU A 264 -0.69 12.18 -27.24
N VAL A 265 -1.46 11.65 -26.28
CA VAL A 265 -0.99 10.62 -25.35
C VAL A 265 -2.07 9.57 -25.13
N ILE A 266 -1.70 8.30 -25.27
CA ILE A 266 -2.59 7.18 -25.01
C ILE A 266 -1.97 6.29 -23.93
N VAL A 267 -2.67 6.09 -22.82
CA VAL A 267 -2.28 5.19 -21.74
C VAL A 267 -2.99 3.86 -21.91
N HIS A 268 -2.20 2.80 -22.02
CA HIS A 268 -2.68 1.44 -22.23
C HIS A 268 -2.41 0.59 -20.99
N PHE A 269 -3.47 0.20 -20.26
CA PHE A 269 -3.39 -0.96 -19.39
C PHE A 269 -3.60 -2.20 -20.26
N THR A 270 -2.55 -2.99 -20.51
CA THR A 270 -2.59 -4.10 -21.46
C THR A 270 -1.78 -5.30 -20.97
N LYS A 271 -1.78 -6.38 -21.76
CA LYS A 271 -0.89 -7.53 -21.56
C LYS A 271 0.13 -7.61 -22.67
N SER A 272 1.34 -8.08 -22.36
CA SER A 272 2.42 -8.19 -23.35
C SER A 272 2.03 -9.07 -24.54
N ARG A 273 1.24 -10.13 -24.28
CA ARG A 273 0.74 -11.04 -25.32
C ARG A 273 -0.18 -10.34 -26.34
N TYR A 274 -0.90 -9.30 -25.94
CA TYR A 274 -1.85 -8.59 -26.78
C TYR A 274 -1.16 -7.68 -27.79
N LEU A 275 0.08 -7.26 -27.53
CA LEU A 275 0.85 -6.45 -28.47
C LEU A 275 1.12 -7.16 -29.79
N LYS A 276 1.05 -8.50 -29.84
CA LYS A 276 1.24 -9.26 -31.09
C LYS A 276 -0.05 -9.40 -31.90
N ASP A 277 -1.18 -8.96 -31.37
CA ASP A 277 -2.48 -9.08 -32.04
C ASP A 277 -2.57 -8.09 -33.22
N PRO A 278 -3.02 -8.53 -34.42
CA PRO A 278 -3.13 -7.66 -35.59
C PRO A 278 -3.98 -6.41 -35.36
N LEU A 279 -5.12 -6.52 -34.66
CA LEU A 279 -5.99 -5.38 -34.38
C LEU A 279 -5.36 -4.40 -33.41
N TYR A 280 -4.50 -4.88 -32.51
CA TYR A 280 -3.71 -4.01 -31.64
C TYR A 280 -2.64 -3.26 -32.44
N GLN A 281 -1.96 -3.93 -33.38
CA GLN A 281 -0.99 -3.29 -34.27
C GLN A 281 -1.67 -2.25 -35.18
N ASP A 282 -2.84 -2.56 -35.73
CA ASP A 282 -3.64 -1.62 -36.52
C ASP A 282 -4.07 -0.39 -35.70
N PHE A 283 -4.42 -0.59 -34.43
CA PHE A 283 -4.74 0.51 -33.50
C PHE A 283 -3.55 1.45 -33.33
N LEU A 284 -2.35 0.90 -33.08
CA LEU A 284 -1.12 1.69 -32.95
C LEU A 284 -0.78 2.43 -34.25
N ALA A 285 -0.92 1.77 -35.40
CA ALA A 285 -0.63 2.35 -36.71
C ALA A 285 -1.59 3.50 -37.08
N GLN A 286 -2.84 3.47 -36.62
CA GLN A 286 -3.83 4.53 -36.84
C GLN A 286 -3.60 5.80 -36.01
N THR A 287 -2.69 5.77 -35.03
CA THR A 287 -2.41 6.88 -34.12
C THR A 287 -0.92 7.26 -34.08
N PRO A 288 -0.25 7.46 -35.24
CA PRO A 288 1.20 7.58 -35.32
C PRO A 288 1.75 8.85 -34.66
N SER A 289 0.92 9.88 -34.48
CA SER A 289 1.27 11.13 -33.81
C SER A 289 1.19 11.05 -32.29
N ALA A 290 0.54 10.01 -31.74
CA ALA A 290 0.35 9.87 -30.31
C ALA A 290 1.56 9.16 -29.65
N LYS A 291 1.83 9.54 -28.41
CA LYS A 291 2.73 8.82 -27.52
C LYS A 291 1.95 7.74 -26.78
N HIS A 292 2.31 6.47 -26.99
CA HIS A 292 1.69 5.31 -26.37
C HIS A 292 2.44 4.90 -25.11
N LEU A 293 1.84 5.13 -23.95
CA LEU A 293 2.35 4.74 -22.65
C LEU A 293 1.83 3.34 -22.30
N LEU A 294 2.69 2.32 -22.44
CA LEU A 294 2.32 0.92 -22.21
C LEU A 294 2.59 0.49 -20.77
N ILE A 295 1.52 0.05 -20.09
CA ILE A 295 1.51 -0.53 -18.75
C ILE A 295 1.20 -2.02 -18.90
N LYS A 296 2.19 -2.89 -18.62
CA LYS A 296 2.11 -4.34 -18.84
C LYS A 296 2.96 -5.15 -17.86
N GLU A 297 2.64 -6.43 -17.72
CA GLU A 297 3.23 -7.35 -16.73
C GLU A 297 4.72 -7.65 -16.90
N THR A 298 5.28 -7.37 -18.09
CA THR A 298 6.70 -7.55 -18.39
C THR A 298 7.51 -6.26 -18.19
N ASN A 299 6.87 -5.16 -17.80
CA ASN A 299 7.60 -3.92 -17.56
C ASN A 299 8.59 -4.06 -16.38
N PRO A 300 9.70 -3.31 -16.42
CA PRO A 300 10.69 -3.28 -15.34
C PRO A 300 10.05 -2.90 -14.00
N SER A 301 10.16 -3.73 -12.97
CA SER A 301 9.61 -3.42 -11.64
C SER A 301 10.68 -2.94 -10.69
N LEU A 302 10.37 -1.89 -9.94
CA LEU A 302 11.11 -1.46 -8.75
C LEU A 302 10.21 -1.43 -7.51
N SER A 303 9.10 -2.18 -7.53
CA SER A 303 8.16 -2.15 -6.41
C SER A 303 8.84 -2.59 -5.11
N ASN A 304 8.43 -1.99 -4.00
CA ASN A 304 8.92 -2.29 -2.65
C ASN A 304 10.37 -1.90 -2.38
N ARG A 305 10.89 -0.82 -2.99
CA ARG A 305 12.27 -0.33 -2.77
C ARG A 305 12.59 -0.16 -1.30
N SER A 306 11.69 0.46 -0.53
CA SER A 306 11.90 0.63 0.92
C SER A 306 11.93 -0.70 1.65
N SER A 307 11.03 -1.63 1.30
CA SER A 307 10.99 -2.98 1.88
C SER A 307 12.28 -3.73 1.59
N CYS A 308 12.81 -3.65 0.37
CA CYS A 308 14.05 -4.32 -0.02
C CYS A 308 15.24 -3.71 0.72
N ARG A 309 15.32 -2.37 0.81
CA ARG A 309 16.34 -1.67 1.61
C ARG A 309 16.33 -2.10 3.07
N PHE A 310 15.14 -2.19 3.65
CA PHE A 310 14.97 -2.63 5.02
C PHE A 310 15.34 -4.11 5.19
N GLN A 311 14.98 -4.97 4.23
CA GLN A 311 15.38 -6.37 4.23
C GLN A 311 16.90 -6.54 4.16
N PHE A 312 17.61 -5.76 3.33
CA PHE A 312 19.07 -5.78 3.29
C PHE A 312 19.70 -5.40 4.64
N GLN A 313 19.13 -4.39 5.33
CA GLN A 313 19.59 -3.99 6.66
C GLN A 313 19.39 -5.12 7.68
N LEU A 314 18.24 -5.78 7.68
CA LEU A 314 17.94 -6.90 8.59
C LEU A 314 18.75 -8.16 8.24
N ASN A 315 18.94 -8.46 6.95
CA ASN A 315 19.77 -9.56 6.46
C ASN A 315 21.22 -9.45 6.92
N HIS A 316 21.76 -8.23 6.97
CA HIS A 316 23.10 -7.97 7.49
C HIS A 316 23.25 -8.34 8.98
N LEU A 317 22.15 -8.25 9.75
CA LEU A 317 22.12 -8.70 11.14
C LEU A 317 22.01 -10.23 11.24
N ASP A 318 21.07 -10.83 10.52
CA ASP A 318 20.86 -12.27 10.50
C ASP A 318 20.25 -12.74 9.17
N SER A 319 21.07 -13.34 8.32
CA SER A 319 20.64 -13.75 6.98
C SER A 319 19.70 -14.96 6.98
N LYS A 320 19.68 -15.74 8.07
CA LYS A 320 18.75 -16.88 8.22
C LYS A 320 17.35 -16.37 8.58
N LEU A 321 17.26 -15.46 9.54
CA LEU A 321 16.00 -14.84 9.96
C LEU A 321 15.42 -13.92 8.89
N PHE A 322 16.28 -13.24 8.13
CA PHE A 322 15.89 -12.25 7.13
C PHE A 322 16.53 -12.56 5.77
N PRO A 323 16.06 -13.60 5.05
CA PRO A 323 16.57 -13.91 3.72
C PRO A 323 16.30 -12.76 2.75
N LEU A 324 17.17 -12.54 1.77
CA LEU A 324 16.95 -11.52 0.74
C LEU A 324 15.73 -11.86 -0.12
N LEU A 325 15.00 -10.82 -0.52
CA LEU A 325 13.81 -10.96 -1.38
C LEU A 325 14.22 -11.32 -2.81
N GLN A 326 13.38 -12.10 -3.47
CA GLN A 326 13.56 -12.49 -4.86
C GLN A 326 13.08 -11.33 -5.76
N GLN A 327 14.02 -10.55 -6.29
CA GLN A 327 13.72 -9.52 -7.29
C GLN A 327 13.95 -10.10 -8.70
N ARG A 328 13.07 -9.76 -9.66
CA ARG A 328 13.44 -9.90 -11.07
C ARG A 328 14.59 -8.92 -11.34
N SER A 329 15.75 -9.43 -11.72
CA SER A 329 16.86 -8.58 -12.15
C SER A 329 16.38 -7.67 -13.28
N LEU A 330 16.61 -6.37 -13.12
CA LEU A 330 16.59 -5.45 -14.24
C LEU A 330 17.77 -5.82 -15.14
N ASN A 331 17.54 -6.06 -16.42
CA ASN A 331 18.64 -6.06 -17.36
C ASN A 331 19.21 -4.64 -17.39
N ASP A 332 20.51 -4.47 -17.10
CA ASP A 332 21.19 -3.16 -17.01
C ASP A 332 21.01 -2.27 -18.27
N ASN A 333 20.60 -2.87 -19.39
CA ASN A 333 20.39 -2.21 -20.68
C ASN A 333 19.07 -1.43 -20.83
N GLN A 334 18.18 -1.41 -19.82
CA GLN A 334 16.86 -0.73 -19.91
C GLN A 334 16.84 0.69 -19.33
N THR A 335 17.99 1.34 -19.20
CA THR A 335 18.13 2.58 -18.43
C THR A 335 17.83 3.88 -19.19
N GLU A 336 17.68 3.84 -20.52
CA GLU A 336 17.34 5.02 -21.32
C GLU A 336 16.05 4.82 -22.13
N ILE A 337 14.99 5.54 -21.75
CA ILE A 337 13.83 5.69 -22.62
C ILE A 337 14.21 6.69 -23.69
N ASN A 338 14.11 6.30 -24.96
CA ASN A 338 14.24 7.23 -26.06
C ASN A 338 12.94 8.07 -26.16
N PRO A 339 12.95 9.37 -25.78
CA PRO A 339 11.75 10.20 -25.75
C PRO A 339 11.13 10.39 -27.15
N ASN A 340 11.89 10.13 -28.21
CA ASN A 340 11.42 10.26 -29.59
C ASN A 340 10.62 9.03 -30.06
N GLN A 341 10.68 7.90 -29.35
CA GLN A 341 9.87 6.73 -29.73
C GLN A 341 8.37 6.99 -29.53
N PRO A 342 7.50 6.52 -30.44
CA PRO A 342 6.05 6.66 -30.31
C PRO A 342 5.50 5.72 -29.23
N ILE A 343 6.13 4.56 -29.01
CA ILE A 343 5.71 3.57 -28.02
C ILE A 343 6.71 3.53 -26.87
N ILE A 344 6.22 3.68 -25.64
CA ILE A 344 7.03 3.74 -24.43
C ILE A 344 6.57 2.67 -23.45
N GLU A 345 7.44 1.70 -23.18
CA GLU A 345 7.26 0.78 -22.06
C GLU A 345 7.52 1.51 -20.75
N CYS A 346 6.47 1.68 -19.94
CA CYS A 346 6.56 2.55 -18.78
C CYS A 346 7.20 1.84 -17.58
N ALA A 347 8.28 2.40 -17.07
CA ALA A 347 8.78 2.08 -15.75
C ALA A 347 7.88 2.73 -14.68
N THR A 348 8.00 2.25 -13.45
CA THR A 348 7.38 2.92 -12.30
C THR A 348 8.00 4.31 -12.15
N GLY A 349 7.19 5.36 -12.13
CA GLY A 349 7.65 6.76 -12.08
C GLY A 349 7.78 7.45 -13.44
N THR A 350 7.47 6.78 -14.56
CA THR A 350 7.40 7.45 -15.88
C THR A 350 6.36 8.58 -15.82
N LYS A 351 6.76 9.81 -16.15
CA LYS A 351 5.92 11.01 -16.05
C LYS A 351 5.89 11.75 -17.39
N TYR A 352 4.73 11.78 -18.03
CA TYR A 352 4.48 12.62 -19.19
C TYR A 352 3.92 13.97 -18.75
N ILE A 353 4.64 15.06 -19.00
CA ILE A 353 4.27 16.41 -18.59
C ILE A 353 3.53 17.10 -19.73
N PHE A 354 2.26 17.44 -19.50
CA PHE A 354 1.48 18.30 -20.38
C PHE A 354 1.85 19.76 -20.16
N ARG A 355 1.91 20.21 -18.91
CA ARG A 355 2.17 21.61 -18.56
C ARG A 355 2.99 21.69 -17.28
N SER A 356 4.13 22.36 -17.33
CA SER A 356 5.00 22.55 -16.17
C SER A 356 4.49 23.69 -15.27
N ASN A 357 4.77 23.61 -13.96
CA ASN A 357 4.45 24.71 -13.04
C ASN A 357 5.26 25.98 -13.37
N PRO A 358 4.61 27.12 -13.63
CA PRO A 358 5.31 28.40 -13.84
C PRO A 358 6.18 28.84 -12.66
N ALA A 359 5.84 28.42 -11.43
CA ALA A 359 6.56 28.81 -10.21
C ALA A 359 7.76 27.93 -9.87
N ALA A 360 7.91 26.76 -10.50
CA ALA A 360 8.94 25.77 -10.15
C ALA A 360 10.11 25.70 -11.15
N PHE A 361 9.98 26.30 -12.33
CA PHE A 361 10.98 26.21 -13.39
C PHE A 361 11.56 27.57 -13.78
N ASP A 362 12.89 27.57 -13.80
CA ASP A 362 13.74 28.52 -14.50
C ASP A 362 14.03 27.94 -15.89
N SER A 363 13.21 28.22 -16.90
CA SER A 363 13.62 27.95 -18.28
C SER A 363 12.86 28.81 -19.28
N SER A 364 13.63 29.40 -20.17
CA SER A 364 13.26 29.90 -21.50
C SER A 364 12.74 28.80 -22.46
N ASP A 365 12.36 27.64 -21.93
CA ASP A 365 12.02 26.43 -22.67
C ASP A 365 10.75 25.81 -22.07
N PRO A 366 9.65 25.67 -22.83
CA PRO A 366 8.48 24.96 -22.38
C PRO A 366 8.81 23.46 -22.36
N SER A 367 9.28 22.94 -21.22
CA SER A 367 9.55 21.50 -21.08
C SER A 367 8.23 20.71 -21.06
N HIS A 368 7.65 20.53 -22.24
CA HIS A 368 6.59 19.57 -22.54
C HIS A 368 7.23 18.23 -22.88
N GLY A 369 6.62 17.13 -22.45
CA GLY A 369 7.01 15.79 -22.88
C GLY A 369 7.45 14.85 -21.76
N LEU A 370 8.20 13.83 -22.15
CA LEU A 370 8.54 12.71 -21.29
C LEU A 370 9.66 13.07 -20.33
N SER A 371 9.36 12.94 -19.04
CA SER A 371 10.35 12.95 -17.97
C SER A 371 10.34 11.59 -17.28
N LEU A 372 11.53 11.13 -16.93
CA LEU A 372 11.70 9.99 -16.05
C LEU A 372 12.26 10.48 -14.74
N GLU A 373 11.58 10.16 -13.65
CA GLU A 373 12.33 10.01 -12.41
C GLU A 373 13.32 8.87 -12.63
N ARG A 374 14.62 9.13 -12.41
CA ARG A 374 15.69 8.15 -12.61
C ARG A 374 15.26 6.83 -11.95
N VAL A 375 15.12 5.78 -12.77
CA VAL A 375 14.95 4.40 -12.33
C VAL A 375 16.13 4.08 -11.40
N PRO A 376 15.92 3.90 -10.08
CA PRO A 376 17.03 3.57 -9.18
C PRO A 376 17.73 2.29 -9.62
N LYS A 377 19.07 2.31 -9.55
CA LYS A 377 19.93 1.14 -9.77
C LYS A 377 19.60 0.01 -8.79
N GLN A 378 20.03 -1.21 -9.13
CA GLN A 378 19.98 -2.35 -8.21
C GLN A 378 20.58 -1.97 -6.85
N LEU A 379 19.86 -2.28 -5.78
CA LEU A 379 20.22 -1.84 -4.43
C LEU A 379 21.36 -2.70 -3.87
N THR A 380 22.46 -2.06 -3.44
CA THR A 380 23.56 -2.73 -2.73
C THR A 380 23.41 -2.62 -1.21
N LEU A 381 24.16 -3.43 -0.45
CA LEU A 381 24.24 -3.28 1.01
C LEU A 381 24.76 -1.89 1.41
N ASN A 382 25.77 -1.38 0.71
CA ASN A 382 26.32 -0.04 0.93
C ASN A 382 25.25 1.04 0.70
N ASP A 383 24.45 0.91 -0.36
CA ASP A 383 23.32 1.81 -0.59
C ASP A 383 22.35 1.74 0.57
N ALA A 384 22.05 0.54 1.08
CA ALA A 384 21.08 0.33 2.15
C ALA A 384 21.54 0.86 3.51
N LEU A 385 22.83 0.78 3.85
CA LEU A 385 23.36 1.18 5.15
C LEU A 385 23.60 2.70 5.27
N ARG A 386 23.93 3.38 4.17
CA ARG A 386 24.16 4.85 4.14
C ARG A 386 23.01 5.63 4.77
N TYR A 387 23.33 6.61 5.61
CA TYR A 387 22.35 7.63 6.00
C TYR A 387 22.07 8.60 4.84
N ASN A 388 20.95 9.32 4.93
CA ASN A 388 20.58 10.33 3.93
C ASN A 388 21.54 11.53 3.89
N ASP A 389 22.28 11.76 4.98
CA ASP A 389 23.32 12.79 5.11
C ASP A 389 24.72 12.27 4.71
N GLY A 390 24.82 11.01 4.26
CA GLY A 390 26.07 10.40 3.82
C GLY A 390 26.90 9.77 4.94
N SER A 391 26.50 9.86 6.21
CA SER A 391 27.26 9.26 7.32
C SER A 391 27.05 7.73 7.41
N GLU A 392 27.94 7.05 8.12
CA GLU A 392 27.81 5.64 8.51
C GLU A 392 27.12 5.49 9.87
N ARG A 393 26.65 4.27 10.20
CA ARG A 393 26.03 3.96 11.51
C ARG A 393 27.11 3.65 12.53
N ASP A 394 27.56 4.67 13.25
CA ASP A 394 28.58 4.56 14.29
C ASP A 394 28.26 3.40 15.25
N GLY A 395 29.23 2.51 15.47
CA GLY A 395 29.12 1.37 16.37
C GLY A 395 28.33 0.16 15.83
N LEU A 396 27.78 0.21 14.61
CA LEU A 396 27.01 -0.91 14.05
C LEU A 396 27.87 -2.15 13.82
N GLU A 397 29.03 -2.01 13.20
CA GLU A 397 29.91 -3.15 12.90
C GLU A 397 30.37 -3.89 14.17
N GLU A 398 30.72 -3.14 15.22
CA GLU A 398 31.07 -3.71 16.52
C GLU A 398 29.87 -4.41 17.17
N SER A 399 28.67 -3.81 17.10
CA SER A 399 27.45 -4.46 17.59
C SER A 399 27.11 -5.74 16.81
N VAL A 400 27.36 -5.78 15.50
CA VAL A 400 27.15 -6.97 14.64
C VAL A 400 28.18 -8.04 14.95
N LYS A 401 29.44 -7.67 15.20
CA LYS A 401 30.48 -8.60 15.66
C LYS A 401 30.09 -9.26 16.99
N ASN A 402 29.61 -8.46 17.95
CA ASN A 402 29.12 -8.96 19.24
C ASN A 402 27.88 -9.84 19.09
N LEU A 403 26.95 -9.50 18.18
CA LEU A 403 25.81 -10.36 17.84
C LEU A 403 26.29 -11.74 17.35
N ARG A 404 27.21 -11.76 16.37
CA ARG A 404 27.74 -13.01 15.79
C ARG A 404 28.42 -13.88 16.86
N ALA A 405 29.23 -13.28 17.74
CA ALA A 405 29.86 -13.99 18.85
C ALA A 405 28.83 -14.63 19.80
N LYS A 406 27.78 -13.90 20.18
CA LYS A 406 26.68 -14.43 21.01
C LYS A 406 25.91 -15.55 20.28
N GLN A 407 25.65 -15.39 18.99
CA GLN A 407 24.98 -16.42 18.19
C GLN A 407 25.79 -17.71 18.08
N SER A 408 27.11 -17.61 17.96
CA SER A 408 28.02 -18.77 17.95
C SER A 408 28.10 -19.49 19.30
N SER A 409 27.80 -18.78 20.40
CA SER A 409 27.75 -19.36 21.75
C SER A 409 26.42 -20.05 22.09
N LEU A 410 25.38 -19.88 21.27
CA LEU A 410 24.11 -20.58 21.49
C LEU A 410 24.32 -22.10 21.33
N PRO A 411 23.60 -22.93 22.09
CA PRO A 411 23.61 -24.37 21.91
C PRO A 411 23.34 -24.74 20.45
N ALA A 412 23.92 -25.86 19.99
CA ALA A 412 23.66 -26.38 18.65
C ALA A 412 22.15 -26.42 18.37
N ASN A 413 21.74 -26.17 17.12
CA ASN A 413 20.34 -26.11 16.66
C ASN A 413 19.62 -27.47 16.79
N VAL A 414 19.41 -27.91 18.02
CA VAL A 414 18.75 -29.16 18.39
C VAL A 414 17.32 -28.80 18.76
N GLY A 415 16.40 -29.10 17.85
CA GLY A 415 14.99 -28.83 18.05
C GLY A 415 14.18 -29.04 16.77
N PRO A 416 12.84 -28.98 16.88
CA PRO A 416 11.98 -29.16 15.72
C PRO A 416 12.16 -28.03 14.72
N LYS A 417 12.10 -28.37 13.42
CA LYS A 417 12.11 -27.41 12.30
C LYS A 417 10.73 -26.90 11.89
N PHE A 418 9.68 -27.42 12.53
CA PHE A 418 8.30 -27.07 12.28
C PHE A 418 7.53 -26.93 13.60
N PRO A 419 6.46 -26.13 13.66
CA PRO A 419 6.02 -25.23 12.60
C PRO A 419 7.03 -24.11 12.35
N GLU A 420 7.24 -23.76 11.09
CA GLU A 420 8.03 -22.61 10.67
C GLU A 420 7.09 -21.45 10.35
N PHE A 421 7.46 -20.24 10.74
CA PHE A 421 6.65 -19.03 10.55
C PHE A 421 7.36 -18.07 9.60
N VAL A 422 6.60 -17.51 8.65
CA VAL A 422 7.02 -16.40 7.80
C VAL A 422 6.06 -15.24 8.00
N PHE A 423 6.56 -14.15 8.59
CA PHE A 423 5.81 -12.94 8.84
C PHE A 423 5.88 -12.07 7.59
N LEU A 424 4.82 -12.01 6.79
CA LEU A 424 4.77 -11.32 5.51
C LEU A 424 4.13 -9.93 5.62
N GLY A 425 3.49 -9.65 6.75
CA GLY A 425 2.94 -8.35 7.11
C GLY A 425 2.77 -8.23 8.62
N THR A 426 3.19 -7.08 9.15
CA THR A 426 3.31 -6.81 10.60
C THR A 426 2.75 -5.45 11.03
N ALA A 427 2.13 -4.68 10.12
CA ALA A 427 1.48 -3.40 10.41
C ALA A 427 0.03 -3.59 10.82
N SER A 428 -0.52 -2.59 11.52
CA SER A 428 -1.94 -2.46 11.84
C SER A 428 -2.63 -1.42 10.97
N SER A 429 -3.87 -1.71 10.57
CA SER A 429 -4.83 -0.87 9.85
C SER A 429 -4.42 -0.49 8.42
N ILE A 430 -3.19 0.02 8.23
CA ILE A 430 -2.73 0.59 6.98
C ILE A 430 -1.32 0.06 6.69
N SER A 431 -1.09 -0.36 5.44
CA SER A 431 0.24 -0.76 4.99
C SER A 431 1.23 0.41 4.99
N LEU A 432 2.47 0.11 5.33
CA LEU A 432 3.62 1.00 5.23
C LEU A 432 4.61 0.47 4.19
N PRO A 433 5.52 1.32 3.69
CA PRO A 433 6.57 0.87 2.77
C PRO A 433 7.34 -0.38 3.24
N ILE A 434 7.61 -0.47 4.54
CA ILE A 434 8.42 -1.52 5.17
C ILE A 434 7.63 -2.49 6.06
N ARG A 435 6.32 -2.27 6.24
CA ARG A 435 5.44 -3.14 7.04
C ARG A 435 4.07 -3.23 6.37
N ASN A 436 3.72 -4.38 5.83
CA ASN A 436 2.42 -4.65 5.24
C ASN A 436 1.40 -5.00 6.33
N VAL A 437 0.11 -4.90 6.00
CA VAL A 437 -0.97 -5.42 6.86
C VAL A 437 -0.87 -6.94 7.07
N PRO A 438 -1.51 -7.52 8.11
CA PRO A 438 -1.21 -8.86 8.62
C PRO A 438 -1.34 -9.98 7.58
N VAL A 439 -0.24 -10.71 7.43
CA VAL A 439 -0.15 -11.94 6.64
C VAL A 439 0.94 -12.79 7.30
N ILE A 440 0.59 -13.95 7.87
CA ILE A 440 1.57 -14.85 8.48
C ILE A 440 1.38 -16.25 7.91
N LEU A 441 2.42 -16.79 7.28
CA LEU A 441 2.42 -18.16 6.79
C LEU A 441 3.01 -19.07 7.87
N SER A 442 2.22 -20.00 8.39
CA SER A 442 2.68 -21.06 9.29
C SER A 442 2.81 -22.37 8.50
N ASN A 443 4.03 -22.74 8.15
CA ASN A 443 4.37 -24.04 7.58
C ASN A 443 4.33 -25.08 8.70
N LEU A 444 3.28 -25.91 8.74
CA LEU A 444 3.11 -26.96 9.76
C LEU A 444 4.04 -28.15 9.52
N ASP A 445 4.33 -28.44 8.25
CA ASP A 445 5.34 -29.39 7.80
C ASP A 445 5.82 -29.01 6.38
N VAL A 446 6.61 -29.88 5.74
CA VAL A 446 7.15 -29.65 4.39
C VAL A 446 6.10 -29.51 3.28
N LYS A 447 4.88 -29.99 3.49
CA LYS A 447 3.76 -30.11 2.51
C LYS A 447 2.50 -29.34 2.92
N THR A 448 2.39 -28.93 4.18
CA THR A 448 1.17 -28.38 4.76
C THR A 448 1.46 -27.04 5.41
N SER A 449 0.75 -26.01 4.98
CA SER A 449 0.81 -24.67 5.56
C SER A 449 -0.59 -24.15 5.86
N ILE A 450 -0.65 -23.21 6.79
CA ILE A 450 -1.83 -22.37 7.04
C ILE A 450 -1.45 -20.91 6.89
N LEU A 451 -2.39 -20.10 6.43
CA LEU A 451 -2.25 -18.65 6.39
C LEU A 451 -3.09 -18.03 7.51
N LEU A 452 -2.45 -17.24 8.38
CA LEU A 452 -3.09 -16.48 9.45
C LEU A 452 -3.26 -15.04 8.95
N ASP A 453 -4.52 -14.67 8.77
CA ASP A 453 -4.95 -13.47 8.06
C ASP A 453 -4.41 -13.36 6.63
N CYS A 454 -5.10 -12.58 5.81
CA CYS A 454 -4.82 -12.40 4.41
C CYS A 454 -5.05 -10.93 4.02
N GLY A 455 -4.32 -10.04 4.69
CA GLY A 455 -4.34 -8.62 4.39
C GLY A 455 -3.99 -8.29 2.94
N GLU A 456 -4.28 -7.05 2.53
CA GLU A 456 -3.95 -6.54 1.20
C GLU A 456 -2.51 -6.89 0.80
N ASN A 457 -2.31 -7.27 -0.47
CA ASN A 457 -1.00 -7.58 -1.04
C ASN A 457 -0.38 -8.91 -0.57
N ALA A 458 -1.14 -9.79 0.10
CA ALA A 458 -0.66 -11.09 0.61
C ALA A 458 0.02 -11.97 -0.46
N TYR A 459 -0.61 -12.12 -1.63
CA TYR A 459 -0.02 -12.90 -2.74
C TYR A 459 1.33 -12.34 -3.18
N HIS A 460 1.45 -11.01 -3.26
CA HIS A 460 2.67 -10.38 -3.71
C HIS A 460 3.78 -10.44 -2.65
N GLN A 461 3.44 -10.41 -1.36
CA GLN A 461 4.42 -10.69 -0.32
C GLN A 461 4.97 -12.12 -0.39
N LEU A 462 4.10 -13.11 -0.62
CA LEU A 462 4.54 -14.49 -0.87
C LEU A 462 5.45 -14.58 -2.11
N LEU A 463 5.07 -13.89 -3.19
CA LEU A 463 5.84 -13.86 -4.44
C LEU A 463 7.22 -13.22 -4.24
N ASN A 464 7.30 -12.07 -3.56
CA ASN A 464 8.55 -11.39 -3.26
C ASN A 464 9.47 -12.24 -2.39
N PHE A 465 8.91 -12.99 -1.44
CA PHE A 465 9.68 -13.83 -0.53
C PHE A 465 10.20 -15.11 -1.20
N TYR A 466 9.33 -15.83 -1.92
CA TYR A 466 9.66 -17.16 -2.47
C TYR A 466 10.10 -17.15 -3.94
N GLY A 467 9.80 -16.10 -4.69
CA GLY A 467 10.09 -15.98 -6.11
C GLY A 467 9.12 -16.74 -7.02
N HIS A 468 9.19 -16.43 -8.33
CA HIS A 468 8.29 -17.00 -9.35
C HIS A 468 8.41 -18.53 -9.49
N GLU A 469 9.59 -19.08 -9.22
CA GLU A 469 9.82 -20.53 -9.38
C GLU A 469 9.10 -21.37 -8.30
N LYS A 470 8.93 -20.81 -7.10
CA LYS A 470 8.42 -21.53 -5.93
C LYS A 470 7.01 -21.12 -5.52
N ILE A 471 6.49 -20.00 -6.01
CA ILE A 471 5.20 -19.45 -5.57
C ILE A 471 4.04 -20.46 -5.73
N ASP A 472 3.97 -21.18 -6.85
CA ASP A 472 2.92 -22.18 -7.07
C ASP A 472 3.00 -23.34 -6.07
N GLN A 473 4.21 -23.76 -5.72
CA GLN A 473 4.43 -24.80 -4.71
C GLN A 473 4.00 -24.30 -3.32
N VAL A 474 4.29 -23.04 -2.99
CA VAL A 474 3.88 -22.41 -1.72
C VAL A 474 2.36 -22.32 -1.64
N LEU A 475 1.72 -21.82 -2.71
CA LEU A 475 0.27 -21.74 -2.81
C LEU A 475 -0.41 -23.12 -2.70
N ALA A 476 0.19 -24.18 -3.27
CA ALA A 476 -0.30 -25.54 -3.15
C ALA A 476 -0.24 -26.11 -1.71
N LYS A 477 0.74 -25.67 -0.91
CA LYS A 477 0.90 -26.10 0.49
C LYS A 477 -0.15 -25.51 1.41
N ILE A 478 -0.70 -24.33 1.10
CA ILE A 478 -1.73 -23.68 1.91
C ILE A 478 -3.01 -24.53 1.89
N LYS A 479 -3.30 -25.20 3.01
CA LYS A 479 -4.50 -26.05 3.18
C LYS A 479 -5.62 -25.32 3.94
N MET A 480 -5.27 -24.29 4.70
CA MET A 480 -6.21 -23.47 5.46
C MET A 480 -5.83 -22.00 5.42
N ILE A 481 -6.84 -21.13 5.27
CA ILE A 481 -6.74 -19.69 5.52
C ILE A 481 -7.65 -19.37 6.69
N PHE A 482 -7.08 -18.83 7.77
CA PHE A 482 -7.81 -18.39 8.95
C PHE A 482 -7.86 -16.87 8.97
N ILE A 483 -9.06 -16.32 8.94
CA ILE A 483 -9.33 -14.88 9.09
C ILE A 483 -9.81 -14.65 10.53
N SER A 484 -9.03 -13.93 11.31
CA SER A 484 -9.26 -13.66 12.73
C SER A 484 -10.56 -12.89 12.96
N HIS A 485 -10.81 -11.87 12.14
CA HIS A 485 -11.98 -11.00 12.20
C HIS A 485 -12.21 -10.22 10.89
N HIS A 486 -13.19 -9.31 10.86
CA HIS A 486 -13.70 -8.72 9.62
C HIS A 486 -13.11 -7.36 9.22
N HIS A 487 -12.14 -6.79 9.94
CA HIS A 487 -11.51 -5.55 9.49
C HIS A 487 -10.68 -5.77 8.23
N SER A 488 -10.65 -4.76 7.35
CA SER A 488 -10.14 -4.87 5.98
C SER A 488 -8.66 -5.30 5.90
N ASP A 489 -7.84 -4.85 6.85
CA ASP A 489 -6.42 -5.16 6.92
C ASP A 489 -6.12 -6.65 7.13
N HIS A 490 -7.10 -7.46 7.52
CA HIS A 490 -6.92 -8.90 7.76
C HIS A 490 -7.43 -9.79 6.62
N HIS A 491 -8.13 -9.27 5.60
CA HIS A 491 -8.71 -10.14 4.55
C HIS A 491 -8.78 -9.58 3.14
N MET A 492 -8.48 -8.29 2.90
CA MET A 492 -8.62 -7.71 1.55
C MET A 492 -7.77 -8.41 0.47
N GLY A 493 -6.66 -9.08 0.82
CA GLY A 493 -5.82 -9.80 -0.15
C GLY A 493 -6.34 -11.19 -0.54
N ILE A 494 -7.41 -11.67 0.08
CA ILE A 494 -7.88 -13.05 -0.07
C ILE A 494 -8.38 -13.36 -1.49
N ILE A 495 -9.05 -12.39 -2.14
CA ILE A 495 -9.60 -12.59 -3.50
C ILE A 495 -8.45 -12.85 -4.49
N LYS A 496 -7.40 -12.03 -4.46
CA LYS A 496 -6.24 -12.17 -5.32
C LYS A 496 -5.53 -13.50 -5.08
N LEU A 497 -5.28 -13.84 -3.81
CA LEU A 497 -4.62 -15.09 -3.42
C LEU A 497 -5.40 -16.31 -3.93
N LEU A 498 -6.71 -16.36 -3.69
CA LEU A 498 -7.56 -17.48 -4.11
C LEU A 498 -7.69 -17.57 -5.64
N ASN A 499 -7.71 -16.45 -6.35
CA ASN A 499 -7.72 -16.44 -7.81
C ASN A 499 -6.42 -16.99 -8.39
N LYS A 500 -5.27 -16.56 -7.87
CA LYS A 500 -3.96 -17.11 -8.25
C LYS A 500 -3.86 -18.60 -7.96
N GLN A 501 -4.47 -19.04 -6.87
CA GLN A 501 -4.50 -20.46 -6.51
C GLN A 501 -5.56 -21.28 -7.28
N SER A 502 -6.51 -20.66 -7.99
CA SER A 502 -7.62 -21.38 -8.64
C SER A 502 -7.16 -22.43 -9.65
N GLN A 503 -6.15 -22.11 -10.47
CA GLN A 503 -5.60 -23.05 -11.44
C GLN A 503 -4.88 -24.21 -10.74
N ILE A 504 -4.16 -23.92 -9.66
CA ILE A 504 -3.47 -24.90 -8.82
C ILE A 504 -4.47 -25.85 -8.15
N ARG A 505 -5.56 -25.32 -7.56
CA ARG A 505 -6.63 -26.11 -6.93
C ARG A 505 -7.27 -27.08 -7.93
N LYS A 506 -7.55 -26.60 -9.15
CA LYS A 506 -8.12 -27.41 -10.23
C LYS A 506 -7.16 -28.53 -10.64
N LYS A 507 -5.89 -28.21 -10.88
CA LYS A 507 -4.85 -29.18 -11.27
C LYS A 507 -4.60 -30.25 -10.20
N LEU A 508 -4.53 -29.85 -8.93
CA LEU A 508 -4.21 -30.74 -7.81
C LEU A 508 -5.42 -31.44 -7.22
N CYS A 509 -6.62 -31.14 -7.70
CA CYS A 509 -7.86 -31.61 -7.09
C CYS A 509 -7.88 -31.38 -5.56
N GLN A 510 -7.48 -30.20 -5.11
CA GLN A 510 -7.26 -29.91 -3.69
C GLN A 510 -8.37 -29.04 -3.11
N ASN A 511 -8.91 -29.43 -1.95
CA ASN A 511 -9.79 -28.58 -1.16
C ASN A 511 -8.99 -27.66 -0.24
N VAL A 512 -9.51 -26.47 0.02
CA VAL A 512 -8.91 -25.49 0.94
C VAL A 512 -9.94 -25.00 1.93
N TRP A 513 -9.60 -25.07 3.22
CA TRP A 513 -10.44 -24.59 4.30
C TRP A 513 -10.30 -23.07 4.44
N ILE A 514 -11.42 -22.36 4.37
CA ILE A 514 -11.46 -20.91 4.59
C ILE A 514 -12.29 -20.68 5.86
N ILE A 515 -11.61 -20.36 6.95
CA ILE A 515 -12.25 -20.06 8.23
C ILE A 515 -12.37 -18.54 8.33
N LEU A 516 -13.60 -18.01 8.37
CA LEU A 516 -13.84 -16.58 8.27
C LEU A 516 -15.17 -16.13 8.89
N PRO A 517 -15.27 -14.87 9.34
CA PRO A 517 -16.55 -14.31 9.79
C PRO A 517 -17.57 -14.28 8.65
N TYR A 518 -18.85 -14.48 8.99
CA TYR A 518 -19.94 -14.48 7.99
C TYR A 518 -19.97 -13.21 7.14
N VAL A 519 -19.63 -12.05 7.71
CA VAL A 519 -19.59 -10.77 7.00
C VAL A 519 -18.57 -10.79 5.86
N VAL A 520 -17.40 -11.39 6.08
CA VAL A 520 -16.37 -11.57 5.04
C VAL A 520 -16.87 -12.55 3.99
N TYR A 521 -17.49 -13.67 4.39
CA TYR A 521 -18.11 -14.60 3.44
C TYR A 521 -19.19 -13.94 2.57
N SER A 522 -20.04 -13.09 3.15
CA SER A 522 -21.10 -12.37 2.41
C SER A 522 -20.52 -11.47 1.32
N PHE A 523 -19.35 -10.87 1.56
CA PHE A 523 -18.63 -10.10 0.56
C PHE A 523 -18.01 -11.00 -0.52
N LEU A 524 -17.33 -12.08 -0.12
CA LEU A 524 -16.71 -13.02 -1.06
C LEU A 524 -17.73 -13.72 -1.96
N SER A 525 -18.89 -14.11 -1.43
CA SER A 525 -19.94 -14.81 -2.19
C SER A 525 -20.65 -13.91 -3.20
N LYS A 526 -20.66 -12.59 -2.97
CA LYS A 526 -21.16 -11.59 -3.93
C LYS A 526 -20.11 -11.21 -4.99
N SER A 527 -18.85 -11.56 -4.78
CA SER A 527 -17.78 -11.26 -5.70
C SER A 527 -17.86 -12.18 -6.93
N LYS A 528 -18.19 -11.61 -8.09
CA LYS A 528 -18.07 -12.30 -9.38
C LYS A 528 -16.63 -12.68 -9.74
N PHE A 529 -15.66 -12.13 -9.01
CA PHE A 529 -14.23 -12.30 -9.29
C PHE A 529 -13.65 -13.58 -8.69
N LEU A 530 -14.39 -14.30 -7.83
CA LEU A 530 -13.85 -15.44 -7.09
C LEU A 530 -14.35 -16.76 -7.67
N ASN A 531 -13.42 -17.62 -8.10
CA ASN A 531 -13.74 -19.02 -8.37
C ASN A 531 -13.82 -19.80 -7.06
N THR A 532 -15.03 -20.23 -6.69
CA THR A 532 -15.31 -20.93 -5.43
C THR A 532 -15.09 -22.45 -5.48
N ASP A 533 -14.72 -23.02 -6.63
CA ASP A 533 -14.47 -24.45 -6.73
C ASP A 533 -13.42 -24.90 -5.72
N ARG A 534 -13.79 -25.97 -5.00
CA ARG A 534 -12.97 -26.63 -3.98
C ARG A 534 -12.62 -25.74 -2.78
N LEU A 535 -13.32 -24.62 -2.59
CA LEU A 535 -13.24 -23.84 -1.36
C LEU A 535 -14.26 -24.35 -0.34
N ARG A 536 -13.81 -24.58 0.91
CA ARG A 536 -14.66 -25.00 2.02
C ARG A 536 -14.74 -23.87 3.04
N PHE A 537 -15.80 -23.06 2.92
CA PHE A 537 -16.05 -21.98 3.86
C PHE A 537 -16.60 -22.50 5.19
N VAL A 538 -15.97 -22.11 6.29
CA VAL A 538 -16.35 -22.45 7.66
C VAL A 538 -16.47 -21.15 8.46
N PHE A 539 -17.65 -20.89 9.02
CA PHE A 539 -17.84 -19.71 9.86
C PHE A 539 -17.23 -19.96 11.24
N ASN A 540 -16.56 -18.96 11.83
CA ASN A 540 -15.83 -19.13 13.09
C ASN A 540 -16.71 -19.73 14.20
N ASN A 541 -17.98 -19.31 14.30
CA ASN A 541 -18.94 -19.81 15.28
C ASN A 541 -19.45 -21.25 15.01
N ARG A 542 -19.15 -21.83 13.85
CA ARG A 542 -19.47 -23.22 13.47
C ARG A 542 -18.22 -24.09 13.34
N PHE A 543 -17.05 -23.58 13.71
CA PHE A 543 -15.77 -24.28 13.56
C PHE A 543 -15.76 -25.68 14.17
N GLU A 544 -16.36 -25.85 15.35
CA GLU A 544 -16.36 -27.13 16.07
C GLU A 544 -16.98 -28.28 15.26
N GLN A 545 -17.94 -27.99 14.36
CA GLN A 545 -18.57 -28.99 13.49
C GLN A 545 -17.59 -29.59 12.46
N TYR A 546 -16.55 -28.84 12.09
CA TYR A 546 -15.58 -29.22 11.05
C TYR A 546 -14.20 -29.55 11.63
N LYS A 547 -13.98 -29.31 12.92
CA LYS A 547 -12.71 -29.44 13.61
C LYS A 547 -12.03 -30.78 13.37
N SER A 548 -12.73 -31.90 13.52
CA SER A 548 -12.17 -33.24 13.31
C SER A 548 -11.66 -33.46 11.88
N ALA A 549 -12.37 -32.93 10.87
CA ALA A 549 -11.95 -32.99 9.47
C ALA A 549 -10.72 -32.10 9.21
N ILE A 550 -10.72 -30.89 9.77
CA ILE A 550 -9.60 -29.94 9.66
C ILE A 550 -8.34 -30.51 10.32
N ILE A 551 -8.45 -31.10 11.52
CA ILE A 551 -7.35 -31.78 12.23
C ILE A 551 -6.70 -32.84 11.33
N LYS A 552 -7.53 -33.69 10.71
CA LYS A 552 -7.08 -34.76 9.81
C LYS A 552 -6.37 -34.20 8.58
N ASP A 553 -6.96 -33.21 7.92
CA ASP A 553 -6.43 -32.63 6.68
C ASP A 553 -5.12 -31.84 6.92
N LEU A 554 -5.02 -31.13 8.05
CA LEU A 554 -3.84 -30.38 8.45
C LEU A 554 -2.77 -31.23 9.12
N ARG A 555 -3.10 -32.45 9.54
CA ARG A 555 -2.21 -33.35 10.30
C ARG A 555 -1.65 -32.66 11.54
N VAL A 556 -2.52 -32.05 12.32
CA VAL A 556 -2.19 -31.48 13.64
C VAL A 556 -2.76 -32.35 14.74
N LYS A 557 -2.25 -32.23 15.98
CA LYS A 557 -2.83 -32.93 17.13
C LYS A 557 -4.09 -32.21 17.64
N LYS A 558 -4.05 -30.89 17.63
CA LYS A 558 -5.15 -30.06 18.14
C LYS A 558 -5.18 -28.72 17.42
N ILE A 559 -6.39 -28.20 17.23
CA ILE A 559 -6.66 -26.85 16.73
C ILE A 559 -7.92 -26.34 17.41
N ASP A 560 -7.88 -25.17 18.01
CA ASP A 560 -9.02 -24.55 18.68
C ASP A 560 -9.13 -23.08 18.31
N LEU A 561 -10.37 -22.58 18.23
CA LEU A 561 -10.66 -21.15 18.11
C LEU A 561 -11.21 -20.63 19.43
N ILE A 562 -10.79 -19.44 19.83
CA ILE A 562 -11.30 -18.78 21.04
C ILE A 562 -11.82 -17.39 20.70
N PRO A 563 -13.02 -17.00 21.16
CA PRO A 563 -13.47 -15.62 21.04
C PRO A 563 -12.53 -14.66 21.77
N VAL A 564 -12.22 -13.52 21.16
CA VAL A 564 -11.36 -12.49 21.74
C VAL A 564 -12.07 -11.13 21.84
N LYS A 565 -11.52 -10.19 22.61
CA LYS A 565 -12.16 -8.90 22.90
C LYS A 565 -11.74 -7.85 21.87
N HIS A 566 -12.47 -7.79 20.75
CA HIS A 566 -12.22 -6.81 19.68
C HIS A 566 -13.50 -6.33 18.98
N CYS A 567 -13.91 -7.02 17.92
CA CYS A 567 -15.18 -6.80 17.23
C CYS A 567 -16.05 -8.06 17.30
N ALA A 568 -17.31 -7.96 16.83
CA ALA A 568 -18.17 -9.13 16.75
C ALA A 568 -17.52 -10.24 15.90
N PHE A 569 -17.54 -11.46 16.44
CA PHE A 569 -16.94 -12.66 15.84
C PHE A 569 -15.43 -12.54 15.57
N ALA A 570 -14.69 -11.85 16.45
CA ALA A 570 -13.23 -11.90 16.48
C ALA A 570 -12.74 -13.15 17.24
N TYR A 571 -11.75 -13.83 16.68
CA TYR A 571 -11.18 -15.06 17.26
C TYR A 571 -9.65 -15.09 17.23
N GLY A 572 -9.09 -15.67 18.29
CA GLY A 572 -7.73 -16.20 18.32
C GLY A 572 -7.70 -17.68 17.93
N LEU A 573 -6.52 -18.18 17.58
CA LEU A 573 -6.27 -19.55 17.13
C LEU A 573 -5.18 -20.20 17.98
N ALA A 574 -5.42 -21.40 18.49
CA ALA A 574 -4.43 -22.22 19.19
C ALA A 574 -4.21 -23.54 18.43
N ILE A 575 -2.96 -23.90 18.15
CA ILE A 575 -2.61 -25.13 17.43
C ILE A 575 -1.54 -25.90 18.19
N THR A 576 -1.69 -27.22 18.24
CA THR A 576 -0.66 -28.17 18.66
C THR A 576 -0.29 -29.04 17.46
N SER A 577 0.95 -28.92 16.98
CA SER A 577 1.47 -29.72 15.87
C SER A 577 1.78 -31.17 16.29
N ASN A 578 2.09 -32.03 15.32
CA ASN A 578 2.40 -33.45 15.58
C ASN A 578 3.64 -33.68 16.45
N ASN A 579 4.61 -32.77 16.39
CA ASN A 579 5.79 -32.79 17.25
C ASN A 579 5.58 -32.11 18.62
N ASN A 580 4.31 -31.92 19.02
CA ASN A 580 3.90 -31.30 20.29
C ASN A 580 4.24 -29.81 20.45
N PHE A 581 4.71 -29.14 19.40
CA PHE A 581 4.90 -27.69 19.45
C PHE A 581 3.54 -26.99 19.45
N ARG A 582 3.28 -26.18 20.46
CA ARG A 582 2.02 -25.46 20.64
C ARG A 582 2.22 -23.97 20.44
N TYR A 583 1.46 -23.38 19.53
CA TYR A 583 1.46 -21.94 19.34
C TYR A 583 0.06 -21.34 19.37
N VAL A 584 0.00 -20.05 19.68
CA VAL A 584 -1.23 -19.25 19.76
C VAL A 584 -1.07 -18.00 18.92
N TYR A 585 -2.06 -17.69 18.11
CA TYR A 585 -2.20 -16.42 17.40
C TYR A 585 -3.39 -15.65 17.98
N SER A 586 -3.16 -14.42 18.44
CA SER A 586 -4.19 -13.62 19.12
C SER A 586 -5.29 -13.13 18.17
N GLY A 587 -4.96 -12.85 16.90
CA GLY A 587 -5.71 -11.85 16.13
C GLY A 587 -5.61 -10.47 16.80
N ASP A 588 -6.56 -9.60 16.54
CA ASP A 588 -6.68 -8.31 17.25
C ASP A 588 -7.50 -8.49 18.51
N THR A 589 -7.01 -7.94 19.63
CA THR A 589 -7.68 -8.06 20.93
C THR A 589 -7.10 -7.12 21.98
N GLU A 590 -7.97 -6.64 22.85
CA GLU A 590 -7.58 -6.23 24.21
C GLU A 590 -7.12 -7.45 25.03
N PRO A 591 -6.46 -7.27 26.19
CA PRO A 591 -6.18 -8.35 27.12
C PRO A 591 -7.41 -9.23 27.40
N CYS A 592 -7.28 -10.52 27.09
CA CYS A 592 -8.38 -11.46 27.07
C CYS A 592 -8.03 -12.73 27.87
N ASP A 593 -8.75 -12.95 28.97
CA ASP A 593 -8.54 -14.10 29.86
C ASP A 593 -8.77 -15.43 29.13
N SER A 594 -9.75 -15.48 28.23
CA SER A 594 -10.01 -16.67 27.41
C SER A 594 -8.82 -17.04 26.53
N LEU A 595 -8.11 -16.03 26.00
CA LEU A 595 -6.88 -16.24 25.24
C LEU A 595 -5.79 -16.78 26.17
N VAL A 596 -5.64 -16.20 27.38
CA VAL A 596 -4.68 -16.67 28.40
C VAL A 596 -4.90 -18.14 28.74
N GLU A 597 -6.14 -18.54 29.03
CA GLU A 597 -6.45 -19.91 29.42
C GLU A 597 -6.19 -20.91 28.29
N ILE A 598 -6.61 -20.60 27.06
CA ILE A 598 -6.34 -21.48 25.91
C ILE A 598 -4.87 -21.48 25.48
N GLY A 599 -4.08 -20.48 25.91
CA GLY A 599 -2.66 -20.36 25.60
C GLY A 599 -1.71 -20.85 26.68
N LYS A 600 -2.23 -21.28 27.84
CA LYS A 600 -1.42 -21.64 29.01
C LYS A 600 -0.33 -22.66 28.69
N ASN A 601 0.92 -22.31 28.97
CA ASN A 601 2.15 -23.06 28.69
C ASN A 601 2.40 -23.33 27.19
N CYS A 602 1.97 -22.45 26.28
CA CYS A 602 2.33 -22.56 24.87
C CYS A 602 3.84 -22.35 24.65
N ASP A 603 4.37 -22.94 23.58
CA ASP A 603 5.76 -22.75 23.17
C ASP A 603 5.97 -21.39 22.51
N LEU A 604 4.99 -20.93 21.74
CA LEU A 604 5.03 -19.63 21.07
C LEU A 604 3.68 -18.90 21.14
N LEU A 605 3.70 -17.66 21.60
CA LEU A 605 2.60 -16.73 21.44
C LEU A 605 2.95 -15.70 20.35
N ILE A 606 2.08 -15.56 19.36
CA ILE A 606 2.11 -14.46 18.39
C ILE A 606 0.98 -13.51 18.78
N HIS A 607 1.34 -12.35 19.36
CA HIS A 607 0.38 -11.41 19.94
C HIS A 607 0.42 -10.06 19.24
N GLU A 608 -0.75 -9.44 19.05
CA GLU A 608 -0.84 -8.04 18.63
C GLU A 608 -0.28 -7.10 19.71
N ALA A 609 0.39 -6.03 19.28
CA ALA A 609 0.97 -5.03 20.17
C ALA A 609 0.87 -3.65 19.51
N THR A 610 -0.37 -3.21 19.25
CA THR A 610 -0.64 -2.12 18.32
C THR A 610 -0.04 -0.79 18.74
N VAL A 611 -0.11 -0.42 20.02
CA VAL A 611 0.34 0.90 20.51
C VAL A 611 1.17 0.81 21.80
N GLU A 612 1.89 1.87 22.12
CA GLU A 612 2.74 1.93 23.30
C GLU A 612 1.92 2.35 24.51
N ASP A 613 2.47 2.18 25.72
CA ASP A 613 1.72 2.35 26.97
C ASP A 613 1.15 3.77 27.14
N SER A 614 1.80 4.81 26.58
CA SER A 614 1.26 6.18 26.59
C SER A 614 -0.05 6.34 25.83
N LEU A 615 -0.41 5.36 25.00
CA LEU A 615 -1.64 5.32 24.21
C LEU A 615 -2.67 4.34 24.77
N LEU A 616 -2.62 3.99 26.06
CA LEU A 616 -3.57 3.07 26.69
C LEU A 616 -5.05 3.43 26.42
N LYS A 617 -5.41 4.72 26.51
CA LYS A 617 -6.78 5.19 26.19
C LYS A 617 -7.17 4.90 24.74
N PHE A 618 -6.23 5.07 23.82
CA PHE A 618 -6.44 4.73 22.40
C PHE A 618 -6.58 3.21 22.22
N ALA A 619 -5.74 2.41 22.88
CA ALA A 619 -5.81 0.95 22.84
C ALA A 619 -7.20 0.46 23.26
N ARG A 620 -7.69 0.93 24.42
CA ARG A 620 -9.03 0.60 24.94
C ARG A 620 -10.18 1.08 24.08
N THR A 621 -10.07 2.28 23.50
CA THR A 621 -11.14 2.81 22.63
C THR A 621 -11.27 2.02 21.33
N ASN A 622 -10.18 1.43 20.85
CA ASN A 622 -10.13 0.68 19.59
C ASN A 622 -9.99 -0.84 19.80
N PHE A 623 -10.17 -1.30 21.05
CA PHE A 623 -10.10 -2.70 21.43
C PHE A 623 -8.80 -3.43 21.03
N HIS A 624 -7.66 -2.79 21.27
CA HIS A 624 -6.32 -3.33 21.05
C HIS A 624 -5.53 -3.46 22.35
N SER A 625 -4.39 -4.14 22.27
CA SER A 625 -3.42 -4.24 23.36
C SER A 625 -2.33 -3.18 23.24
N THR A 626 -1.91 -2.65 24.40
CA THR A 626 -0.60 -1.99 24.47
C THR A 626 0.52 -3.03 24.45
N GLN A 627 1.75 -2.61 24.18
CA GLN A 627 2.92 -3.50 24.19
C GLN A 627 3.13 -4.18 25.54
N SER A 628 3.06 -3.44 26.66
CA SER A 628 3.24 -4.04 27.98
C SER A 628 2.08 -4.97 28.36
N GLU A 629 0.86 -4.68 27.90
CA GLU A 629 -0.28 -5.59 28.07
C GLU A 629 -0.10 -6.91 27.31
N ALA A 630 0.41 -6.87 26.07
CA ALA A 630 0.71 -8.09 25.33
C ALA A 630 1.80 -8.93 26.02
N ILE A 631 2.81 -8.28 26.62
CA ILE A 631 3.86 -8.94 27.41
C ILE A 631 3.27 -9.52 28.71
N GLU A 632 2.33 -8.83 29.34
CA GLU A 632 1.65 -9.33 30.54
C GLU A 632 0.76 -10.55 30.22
N VAL A 633 0.03 -10.53 29.10
CA VAL A 633 -0.72 -11.69 28.60
C VAL A 633 0.23 -12.89 28.40
N SER A 634 1.41 -12.67 27.80
CA SER A 634 2.46 -13.70 27.67
C SER A 634 2.89 -14.28 29.02
N ARG A 635 3.09 -13.42 30.02
CA ARG A 635 3.48 -13.82 31.38
C ARG A 635 2.39 -14.66 32.04
N LEU A 636 1.13 -14.23 31.96
CA LEU A 636 -0.01 -14.96 32.51
C LEU A 636 -0.21 -16.32 31.82
N MET A 637 0.01 -16.38 30.50
CA MET A 637 0.03 -17.63 29.74
C MET A 637 1.20 -18.53 30.13
N ARG A 638 2.27 -18.01 30.73
CA ARG A 638 3.57 -18.72 30.85
C ARG A 638 4.06 -19.17 29.47
N ALA A 639 3.89 -18.33 28.46
CA ALA A 639 4.36 -18.60 27.11
C ALA A 639 5.90 -18.70 27.12
N LYS A 640 6.45 -19.78 26.53
CA LYS A 640 7.91 -19.98 26.50
C LYS A 640 8.61 -18.89 25.68
N PHE A 641 7.97 -18.44 24.61
CA PHE A 641 8.43 -17.33 23.79
C PHE A 641 7.23 -16.51 23.27
N THR A 642 7.43 -15.22 23.03
CA THR A 642 6.40 -14.34 22.45
C THR A 642 6.98 -13.48 21.34
N ILE A 643 6.27 -13.43 20.22
CA ILE A 643 6.55 -12.52 19.10
C ILE A 643 5.43 -11.50 19.03
N LEU A 644 5.79 -10.23 19.16
CA LEU A 644 4.89 -9.11 19.02
C LEU A 644 4.77 -8.71 17.55
N THR A 645 3.55 -8.46 17.10
CA THR A 645 3.22 -8.05 15.72
C THR A 645 2.10 -7.01 15.70
N HIS A 646 1.56 -6.72 14.51
CA HIS A 646 0.40 -5.83 14.32
C HIS A 646 0.64 -4.41 14.88
N PHE A 647 1.78 -3.84 14.51
CA PHE A 647 2.24 -2.56 15.04
C PHE A 647 1.60 -1.36 14.33
N SER A 648 1.22 -0.33 15.09
CA SER A 648 0.74 0.93 14.51
C SER A 648 1.75 1.55 13.55
N GLN A 649 1.23 2.15 12.47
CA GLN A 649 2.01 2.87 11.48
C GLN A 649 2.96 3.95 12.04
N ARG A 650 2.68 4.44 13.27
CA ARG A 650 3.48 5.48 13.93
C ARG A 650 4.93 5.09 14.22
N TYR A 651 5.21 3.79 14.31
CA TYR A 651 6.55 3.30 14.64
C TYR A 651 7.47 3.18 13.44
N GLY A 652 6.96 3.13 12.21
CA GLY A 652 7.78 2.94 11.02
C GLY A 652 8.68 1.69 11.11
N LYS A 653 9.95 1.87 11.52
CA LYS A 653 11.01 0.85 11.50
C LYS A 653 10.98 -0.07 12.72
N LEU A 654 11.20 0.49 13.90
CA LEU A 654 11.32 -0.26 15.16
C LEU A 654 10.38 0.33 16.20
N PRO A 655 9.45 -0.44 16.80
CA PRO A 655 8.66 0.02 17.93
C PRO A 655 9.56 0.22 19.16
N TYR A 656 9.24 1.22 19.98
CA TYR A 656 9.88 1.39 21.28
C TYR A 656 9.15 0.55 22.31
N ILE A 657 9.75 -0.56 22.74
CA ILE A 657 9.23 -1.46 23.78
C ILE A 657 10.17 -1.38 24.98
N ALA A 658 9.66 -0.96 26.15
CA ALA A 658 10.49 -0.75 27.34
C ALA A 658 11.15 -2.05 27.84
N GLU A 659 10.42 -3.17 27.77
CA GLU A 659 10.86 -4.48 28.24
C GLU A 659 11.57 -5.33 27.16
N MET A 660 12.12 -4.73 26.09
CA MET A 660 12.75 -5.52 25.00
C MET A 660 13.87 -6.45 25.45
N ASN A 661 14.58 -6.13 26.54
CA ASN A 661 15.75 -6.88 26.96
C ASN A 661 15.41 -8.26 27.56
N ARG A 662 14.12 -8.64 27.66
CA ARG A 662 13.72 -9.97 28.12
C ARG A 662 14.11 -11.03 27.09
N SER A 663 14.62 -12.16 27.58
CA SER A 663 15.16 -13.25 26.75
C SER A 663 14.11 -14.05 25.99
N ASN A 664 12.82 -13.84 26.23
CA ASN A 664 11.72 -14.57 25.61
C ASN A 664 10.74 -13.71 24.81
N ILE A 665 11.10 -12.45 24.53
CA ILE A 665 10.28 -11.52 23.73
C ILE A 665 11.00 -11.16 22.43
N GLY A 666 10.25 -11.17 21.32
CA GLY A 666 10.73 -10.80 20.00
C GLY A 666 9.76 -9.87 19.27
N ILE A 667 10.27 -9.19 18.23
CA ILE A 667 9.50 -8.29 17.37
C ILE A 667 9.42 -8.91 15.98
N ALA A 668 8.21 -9.01 15.43
CA ALA A 668 8.02 -9.39 14.04
C ALA A 668 8.44 -8.24 13.10
N PHE A 669 9.09 -8.62 12.02
CA PHE A 669 9.31 -7.76 10.86
C PHE A 669 8.75 -8.47 9.62
N ASP A 670 8.34 -7.68 8.64
CA ASP A 670 8.01 -8.23 7.33
C ASP A 670 9.20 -9.03 6.77
N ASN A 671 8.89 -10.16 6.14
CA ASN A 671 9.82 -11.13 5.58
C ASN A 671 10.77 -11.76 6.62
N MET A 672 10.40 -11.75 7.90
CA MET A 672 11.07 -12.54 8.93
C MET A 672 10.63 -14.00 8.81
N ARG A 673 11.58 -14.93 8.78
CA ARG A 673 11.34 -16.38 8.78
C ARG A 673 12.03 -17.00 9.98
N LEU A 674 11.34 -17.87 10.69
CA LEU A 674 11.90 -18.57 11.85
C LEU A 674 11.28 -19.94 12.06
N ASP A 675 12.10 -20.85 12.55
CA ASP A 675 11.69 -22.12 13.11
C ASP A 675 11.91 -22.12 14.65
N PRO A 676 11.40 -23.10 15.41
CA PRO A 676 11.57 -23.16 16.87
C PRO A 676 13.03 -23.08 17.35
N THR A 677 14.00 -23.53 16.56
CA THR A 677 15.44 -23.43 16.90
C THR A 677 15.99 -22.01 16.80
N ASP A 678 15.27 -21.12 16.12
CA ASP A 678 15.69 -19.72 15.94
C ASP A 678 15.22 -18.78 17.06
N LEU A 679 14.26 -19.19 17.88
CA LEU A 679 13.67 -18.33 18.93
C LEU A 679 14.73 -17.70 19.86
N PRO A 680 15.77 -18.42 20.35
CA PRO A 680 16.81 -17.84 21.19
C PRO A 680 17.68 -16.79 20.49
N ARG A 681 17.70 -16.75 19.15
CA ARG A 681 18.48 -15.79 18.36
C ARG A 681 17.82 -14.42 18.33
N ILE A 682 16.49 -14.35 18.45
CA ILE A 682 15.71 -13.14 18.24
C ILE A 682 16.06 -12.03 19.25
N PRO A 683 16.12 -12.28 20.57
CA PRO A 683 16.46 -11.23 21.54
C PRO A 683 17.89 -10.68 21.37
N LEU A 684 18.80 -11.47 20.77
CA LEU A 684 20.16 -11.01 20.50
C LEU A 684 20.22 -9.85 19.49
N LEU A 685 19.18 -9.71 18.64
CA LEU A 685 19.08 -8.65 17.66
C LEU A 685 18.79 -7.27 18.27
N ASN A 686 18.35 -7.20 19.53
CA ASN A 686 17.87 -5.96 20.14
C ASN A 686 18.92 -4.85 20.16
N GLU A 687 20.15 -5.15 20.60
CA GLU A 687 21.23 -4.16 20.64
C GLU A 687 21.63 -3.66 19.25
N PRO A 688 21.95 -4.52 18.26
CA PRO A 688 22.27 -4.02 16.92
C PRO A 688 21.09 -3.31 16.26
N LEU A 689 19.84 -3.69 16.52
CA LEU A 689 18.67 -2.94 16.03
C LEU A 689 18.57 -1.54 16.66
N LYS A 690 18.88 -1.39 17.96
CA LYS A 690 18.91 -0.09 18.63
C LYS A 690 20.00 0.80 18.05
N VAL A 691 21.21 0.27 17.85
CA VAL A 691 22.32 1.00 17.22
C VAL A 691 21.95 1.38 15.79
N MET A 692 21.46 0.41 15.02
CA MET A 692 21.03 0.59 13.64
C MET A 692 19.96 1.68 13.54
N TYR A 693 18.98 1.73 14.44
CA TYR A 693 17.86 2.66 14.38
C TYR A 693 17.85 3.74 15.48
N ALA A 694 19.01 4.13 16.01
CA ALA A 694 19.13 5.06 17.14
C ALA A 694 18.40 6.39 16.92
N LYS A 695 18.71 7.12 15.82
CA LYS A 695 18.04 8.37 15.43
C LYS A 695 16.51 8.22 15.30
N HIS A 696 16.04 7.03 14.91
CA HIS A 696 14.61 6.73 14.76
C HIS A 696 13.94 6.48 16.11
N LEU A 697 14.58 5.70 16.98
CA LEU A 697 14.11 5.45 18.34
C LEU A 697 14.02 6.73 19.17
N GLU A 698 15.01 7.61 19.07
CA GLU A 698 15.00 8.90 19.77
C GLU A 698 13.78 9.75 19.36
N ARG A 699 13.47 9.81 18.06
CA ARG A 699 12.28 10.51 17.55
C ARG A 699 10.98 9.92 18.07
N ILE A 700 10.89 8.59 18.16
CA ILE A 700 9.70 7.92 18.72
C ILE A 700 9.57 8.22 20.22
N ARG A 701 10.67 8.14 20.97
CA ARG A 701 10.70 8.43 22.41
C ARG A 701 10.22 9.86 22.68
N LEU A 702 10.79 10.85 21.99
CA LEU A 702 10.39 12.26 22.13
C LEU A 702 8.91 12.49 21.79
N ARG A 703 8.36 11.76 20.82
CA ARG A 703 6.92 11.80 20.49
C ARG A 703 6.06 11.21 21.60
N ALA A 704 6.46 10.08 22.17
CA ALA A 704 5.75 9.46 23.29
C ALA A 704 5.73 10.39 24.50
N GLU A 705 6.88 10.98 24.86
CA GLU A 705 6.98 11.97 25.94
C GLU A 705 6.13 13.22 25.67
N THR A 706 6.13 13.72 24.43
CA THR A 706 5.29 14.87 24.04
C THR A 706 3.81 14.55 24.16
N TYR A 707 3.40 13.33 23.79
CA TYR A 707 2.03 12.87 23.94
C TYR A 707 1.66 12.79 25.43
N GLN A 708 2.49 12.13 26.25
CA GLN A 708 2.26 12.05 27.69
C GLN A 708 2.09 13.43 28.32
N ARG A 709 2.98 14.39 28.02
CA ARG A 709 2.88 15.77 28.55
C ARG A 709 1.61 16.50 28.12
N LYS A 710 1.13 16.27 26.89
CA LYS A 710 -0.10 16.91 26.40
C LYS A 710 -1.34 16.39 27.12
N TYR A 711 -1.37 15.10 27.44
CA TYR A 711 -2.56 14.45 28.00
C TYR A 711 -2.49 14.22 29.52
N SER A 712 -1.33 14.47 30.15
CA SER A 712 -1.20 14.49 31.62
C SER A 712 -1.87 15.71 32.27
N HIS A 713 -2.19 16.75 31.51
CA HIS A 713 -2.87 17.96 31.98
C HIS A 713 -4.40 17.94 31.77
N GLU A 714 -4.96 16.86 31.21
CA GLU A 714 -6.40 16.69 30.99
C GLU A 714 -7.07 15.73 32.00
N ASN A 715 -6.32 15.27 33.02
CA ASN A 715 -6.81 14.41 34.10
C ASN A 715 -7.09 15.19 35.39
#